data_AF-A0A7R9QEQ1-F1
#
_entry.id   AF-A0A7R9QEQ1-F1
#
_cell.length_a   1.000
_cell.length_b   1.000
_cell.length_c   1.000
_cell.angle_alpha   90.00
_cell.angle_beta   90.00
_cell.angle_gamma   90.00
#
_symmetry.space_group_name_H-M   'P 1'
#
loop_
_entity.id
_entity.type
_entity.pdbx_description
1 polymer ?
#
loop_
_entity_poly.entity_id
_entity_poly.type
_entity_poly.pdbx_seq_one_letter_code
_entity_poly.pdbx_strand_id
1 'polypeptide(L)'
;MSSSHGRETTTSRGGPTSASDGRGRGLRRGSGGRGGGDYRGGHRGGGDYKGGGGYRGGGAQRGGVRRELPDVRQLAEEMTKLEITKQRPHGKEGLPIELIANHYPISFDDMSCFHYDIDIRLMRSDGRGYIEMTPRETERKLRNDSKMDNIRVVQKMAKEWPQVFDKKLYAFDGQKNLYCGQKLSVPSEAATREVTIQLDGFQEQRFEVKIQLVGSVSMSPINEFFGGRLVNARAEQFREAIQVLEIVIRYMPSQLRVPVFRSLYSTEDRSAIPGNAEIGFGHYQSVQMTESGLTLNIDRAATLFRSAGSLNAFIGRELVVQDLNGVNFTDQVITRINAKIKGLKIFTNHILNQKRRYFIEKMSALTPEKATFKVKDPEGNTVNTTVQKYFKDQYDKEILLSNIPVIIVKGGTVDNPRYLPVELCHVYPDQPVPKRLITPNMTREIVSVANSQFPSQRFGLIQESAQTVEKESSELMASFGINLHLKPTKLKGRVLAAPKLEGNQRRLKSGKSLTKYMFFNLSLAVNPNWRQLFNSFFNELIATGEGMGVGIKKVDAMATPPPQQLKSGPYKSMDTVGSALKMAANNSCQMVFFCVPKHDEIYYAVKYFGDIVYGVPTQCILDTNFMTTPRGYFQNILYKINAKLDGQNQVLSAPQRPDKFTRDVLTMIIGVDVTHPGTNPLANEKVISSIAASVASFDSDFSKYMATIAAQPMNTEIVGNFDQMFVKQLQFFYTKNGRQFPRSVILFRDGVSEGQFSQVIDNEIPLIGKAFRSVGAKEPKITVFVVQKRHHTRLMPLVPKFNDKGREIRNIPAGTVVDHTITNPLNREFHLCSHEGLLGTSRHAKYQCLRDDHKFSEDDKQKLSFYLCHTYCRCTKSISIPTPVMYAHLAAFRAKQHIAAQNIRFEEKVSGESREDKEAREIRNISALNEKIIVNPNLVSQTTSGFNFELTSEQKSLQELAQKFTKEEIIPRAAHYDQTGDFPWDLVKQAHELGLRNGGVPTEYGGLGLSLFDSCLLGEALSYGCSGIGTAIGSSALPQAPIIMFGNDVQKKEYLGRMTGSEVLCAAYCVTEPGTGSDVAGVKTHAVKNKDGDYVLNGQKMWITSAGVANWYFVLARTDPNPKVKTSKAFTGLIVEANSAGVVPGRKEDMLGQRASDTRGVSFENVVVPK
;
A
#
# COMPACT_ATOMS: atom_id res chain seq x y z
N MET A 1 29.18 -57.39 0.95
CA MET A 1 29.25 -58.85 0.75
C MET A 1 28.04 -59.29 -0.08
N SER A 2 28.00 -60.55 -0.53
CA SER A 2 26.92 -61.24 -1.27
C SER A 2 25.52 -61.09 -0.65
N SER A 3 24.39 -61.39 -1.31
CA SER A 3 24.01 -62.28 -2.45
C SER A 3 22.89 -61.64 -3.33
N SER A 4 22.61 -61.91 -4.62
CA SER A 4 22.51 -63.12 -5.49
C SER A 4 21.22 -63.96 -5.29
N HIS A 5 20.38 -64.35 -6.26
CA HIS A 5 20.31 -64.33 -7.76
C HIS A 5 18.85 -63.95 -8.21
N GLY A 6 18.32 -63.98 -9.46
CA GLY A 6 18.72 -64.28 -10.85
C GLY A 6 18.17 -63.20 -11.84
N ARG A 7 17.92 -63.34 -13.17
CA ARG A 7 17.83 -64.44 -14.18
C ARG A 7 16.54 -65.32 -14.13
N GLU A 8 15.87 -65.71 -15.25
CA GLU A 8 16.13 -65.47 -16.71
C GLU A 8 14.92 -65.71 -17.68
N THR A 9 14.80 -64.89 -18.78
CA THR A 9 14.38 -65.21 -20.20
C THR A 9 13.04 -65.94 -20.57
N THR A 10 12.44 -65.91 -21.79
CA THR A 10 12.58 -65.18 -23.10
C THR A 10 11.36 -65.36 -24.05
N THR A 11 11.24 -64.50 -25.09
CA THR A 11 10.69 -64.75 -26.48
C THR A 11 9.19 -65.11 -26.69
N SER A 12 8.51 -64.81 -27.83
CA SER A 12 8.82 -63.94 -28.99
C SER A 12 7.62 -63.70 -29.95
N ARG A 13 7.65 -62.56 -30.69
CA ARG A 13 7.20 -62.31 -32.10
C ARG A 13 5.77 -62.71 -32.57
N GLY A 14 5.08 -61.78 -33.25
CA GLY A 14 3.99 -62.10 -34.21
C GLY A 14 3.14 -60.91 -34.70
N GLY A 15 3.28 -60.53 -35.98
CA GLY A 15 2.36 -59.69 -36.79
C GLY A 15 2.41 -60.19 -38.25
N PRO A 16 1.92 -59.47 -39.30
CA PRO A 16 1.47 -58.06 -39.36
C PRO A 16 0.28 -57.78 -40.36
N THR A 17 0.18 -56.53 -40.87
CA THR A 17 -0.34 -56.08 -42.21
C THR A 17 -1.83 -56.13 -42.64
N SER A 18 -2.52 -54.96 -42.48
CA SER A 18 -3.10 -54.07 -43.54
C SER A 18 -4.01 -54.53 -44.72
N ALA A 19 -5.18 -53.87 -44.90
CA ALA A 19 -5.55 -52.96 -46.03
C ALA A 19 -7.01 -53.05 -46.64
N SER A 20 -7.51 -51.88 -47.08
CA SER A 20 -8.55 -51.56 -48.12
C SER A 20 -10.09 -51.77 -47.96
N ASP A 21 -10.82 -50.69 -48.30
CA ASP A 21 -12.09 -50.49 -49.04
C ASP A 21 -13.47 -51.12 -48.66
N GLY A 22 -14.60 -50.39 -48.93
CA GLY A 22 -15.88 -51.09 -49.20
C GLY A 22 -17.31 -50.50 -49.17
N ARG A 23 -17.61 -49.18 -49.31
CA ARG A 23 -18.92 -48.60 -49.81
C ARG A 23 -20.31 -48.89 -49.14
N GLY A 24 -21.15 -47.85 -49.07
CA GLY A 24 -22.64 -47.89 -49.21
C GLY A 24 -23.46 -47.30 -48.04
N ARG A 25 -24.73 -46.85 -48.15
CA ARG A 25 -25.59 -46.22 -49.19
C ARG A 25 -27.01 -46.08 -48.56
N GLY A 26 -27.76 -44.99 -48.80
CA GLY A 26 -29.19 -44.81 -48.40
C GLY A 26 -29.40 -43.79 -47.27
N LEU A 27 -30.06 -42.61 -47.37
CA LEU A 27 -31.23 -42.06 -48.10
C LEU A 27 -32.64 -42.37 -47.53
N ARG A 28 -33.29 -41.34 -46.97
CA ARG A 28 -34.71 -40.98 -47.23
C ARG A 28 -35.01 -39.50 -46.91
N ARG A 29 -36.21 -39.02 -47.29
CA ARG A 29 -36.66 -37.61 -47.32
C ARG A 29 -37.98 -37.41 -46.55
N GLY A 30 -38.29 -36.17 -46.14
CA GLY A 30 -39.67 -35.69 -45.96
C GLY A 30 -39.82 -34.47 -45.04
N SER A 31 -40.94 -33.74 -45.07
CA SER A 31 -41.23 -32.64 -46.02
C SER A 31 -42.59 -31.96 -45.71
N GLY A 32 -42.61 -30.63 -45.47
CA GLY A 32 -43.83 -29.82 -45.28
C GLY A 32 -44.42 -29.83 -43.85
N GLY A 33 -45.19 -28.82 -43.42
CA GLY A 33 -45.41 -27.49 -44.03
C GLY A 33 -46.61 -26.69 -43.45
N ARG A 34 -46.68 -25.39 -43.83
CA ARG A 34 -47.83 -24.44 -43.81
C ARG A 34 -48.41 -23.94 -42.47
N GLY A 35 -48.99 -22.74 -42.54
CA GLY A 35 -49.67 -21.99 -41.46
C GLY A 35 -48.86 -20.75 -41.01
N GLY A 36 -49.28 -19.49 -41.19
CA GLY A 36 -50.46 -18.94 -41.88
C GLY A 36 -51.37 -18.14 -40.94
N GLY A 37 -51.42 -16.81 -41.10
CA GLY A 37 -52.28 -15.92 -40.30
C GLY A 37 -51.85 -14.45 -40.37
N ASP A 38 -52.66 -13.60 -41.01
CA ASP A 38 -52.51 -12.14 -41.05
C ASP A 38 -52.97 -11.47 -39.74
N TYR A 39 -52.62 -10.20 -39.51
CA TYR A 39 -53.58 -9.07 -39.63
C TYR A 39 -52.90 -7.69 -39.55
N ARG A 40 -53.64 -6.63 -39.90
CA ARG A 40 -53.15 -5.29 -40.29
C ARG A 40 -53.20 -4.25 -39.14
N GLY A 41 -52.38 -3.20 -39.28
CA GLY A 41 -52.64 -1.84 -38.73
C GLY A 41 -51.67 -1.36 -37.64
N GLY A 42 -51.10 -0.14 -37.68
CA GLY A 42 -50.93 0.80 -38.79
C GLY A 42 -51.52 2.22 -38.60
N HIS A 43 -50.69 3.17 -38.14
CA HIS A 43 -50.77 4.64 -38.36
C HIS A 43 -49.32 5.19 -38.24
N ARG A 44 -48.80 6.01 -39.17
CA ARG A 44 -48.87 7.49 -39.28
C ARG A 44 -48.29 8.24 -38.05
N GLY A 45 -47.41 9.24 -38.20
CA GLY A 45 -46.78 9.76 -39.43
C GLY A 45 -46.01 11.09 -39.19
N GLY A 46 -45.20 11.52 -40.16
CA GLY A 46 -44.31 12.70 -40.09
C GLY A 46 -42.91 12.36 -39.51
N GLY A 47 -41.77 12.77 -40.08
CA GLY A 47 -41.52 13.63 -41.26
C GLY A 47 -41.01 15.04 -40.88
N ASP A 48 -40.18 15.72 -41.68
CA ASP A 48 -39.48 15.32 -42.92
C ASP A 48 -38.33 16.33 -43.22
N TYR A 49 -37.48 16.01 -44.20
CA TYR A 49 -36.43 16.81 -44.87
C TYR A 49 -35.03 16.98 -44.23
N LYS A 50 -33.93 17.08 -45.01
CA LYS A 50 -33.39 16.27 -46.16
C LYS A 50 -32.13 16.93 -46.77
N GLY A 51 -31.28 16.11 -47.41
CA GLY A 51 -30.27 16.50 -48.40
C GLY A 51 -28.82 16.52 -47.89
N GLY A 52 -27.81 15.98 -48.57
CA GLY A 52 -27.72 15.06 -49.74
C GLY A 52 -26.37 14.31 -49.62
N GLY A 53 -26.10 13.12 -50.19
CA GLY A 53 -26.36 12.64 -51.55
C GLY A 53 -25.09 12.81 -52.42
N GLY A 54 -24.30 11.78 -52.77
CA GLY A 54 -24.32 10.36 -52.37
C GLY A 54 -23.37 9.47 -53.22
N TYR A 55 -23.36 8.15 -52.95
CA TYR A 55 -22.84 7.05 -53.81
C TYR A 55 -21.32 6.99 -54.15
N ARG A 56 -20.68 5.81 -54.39
CA ARG A 56 -21.16 4.40 -54.49
C ARG A 56 -20.06 3.37 -54.12
N GLY A 57 -20.46 2.20 -53.61
CA GLY A 57 -19.63 0.97 -53.53
C GLY A 57 -19.12 0.59 -52.12
N GLY A 58 -19.10 -0.69 -51.71
CA GLY A 58 -19.65 -1.88 -52.38
C GLY A 58 -19.28 -3.23 -51.71
N GLY A 59 -20.09 -3.70 -50.76
CA GLY A 59 -19.92 -5.02 -50.09
C GLY A 59 -18.87 -5.03 -48.95
N ALA A 60 -18.91 -5.95 -47.98
CA ALA A 60 -19.89 -7.00 -47.72
C ALA A 60 -20.13 -7.17 -46.20
N GLN A 61 -21.35 -7.56 -45.80
CA GLN A 61 -21.68 -7.79 -44.39
C GLN A 61 -21.11 -9.13 -43.89
N ARG A 62 -20.51 -9.12 -42.70
CA ARG A 62 -20.46 -10.29 -41.82
C ARG A 62 -21.13 -9.94 -40.50
N GLY A 63 -22.32 -10.52 -40.27
CA GLY A 63 -23.05 -10.37 -39.02
C GLY A 63 -22.27 -11.01 -37.86
N GLY A 64 -21.71 -10.18 -36.97
CA GLY A 64 -21.07 -10.61 -35.73
C GLY A 64 -21.88 -10.12 -34.54
N VAL A 65 -22.57 -11.03 -33.84
CA VAL A 65 -23.26 -10.69 -32.58
C VAL A 65 -22.21 -10.24 -31.56
N ARG A 66 -22.15 -8.94 -31.28
CA ARG A 66 -21.41 -8.41 -30.12
C ARG A 66 -22.10 -8.92 -28.86
N ARG A 67 -21.56 -9.98 -28.27
CA ARG A 67 -21.70 -10.19 -26.83
C ARG A 67 -20.89 -9.11 -26.14
N GLU A 68 -21.58 -8.19 -25.50
CA GLU A 68 -20.97 -7.16 -24.67
C GLU A 68 -20.31 -7.81 -23.45
N LEU A 69 -19.26 -7.16 -22.93
CA LEU A 69 -18.63 -7.55 -21.68
C LEU A 69 -19.45 -6.97 -20.51
N PRO A 70 -19.45 -7.61 -19.33
CA PRO A 70 -20.07 -7.00 -18.15
C PRO A 70 -19.44 -5.65 -17.84
N ASP A 71 -20.24 -4.64 -17.51
CA ASP A 71 -19.71 -3.38 -17.00
C ASP A 71 -19.00 -3.62 -15.67
N VAL A 72 -17.84 -3.00 -15.47
CA VAL A 72 -17.12 -3.01 -14.19
C VAL A 72 -17.97 -2.37 -13.09
N ARG A 73 -18.83 -1.40 -13.44
CA ARG A 73 -19.82 -0.81 -12.52
C ARG A 73 -20.83 -1.86 -12.04
N GLN A 74 -21.34 -2.70 -12.93
CA GLN A 74 -22.25 -3.78 -12.56
C GLN A 74 -21.57 -4.77 -11.60
N LEU A 75 -20.28 -5.07 -11.77
CA LEU A 75 -19.53 -5.93 -10.84
C LEU A 75 -19.34 -5.29 -9.46
N ALA A 76 -19.10 -3.98 -9.40
CA ALA A 76 -19.03 -3.23 -8.15
C ALA A 76 -20.39 -3.19 -7.42
N GLU A 77 -21.49 -3.01 -8.16
CA GLU A 77 -22.85 -3.10 -7.63
C GLU A 77 -23.22 -4.51 -7.17
N GLU A 78 -22.87 -5.55 -7.92
CA GLU A 78 -23.08 -6.96 -7.53
C GLU A 78 -22.30 -7.34 -6.27
N MET A 79 -21.11 -6.75 -6.03
CA MET A 79 -20.32 -6.97 -4.82
C MET A 79 -20.70 -6.07 -3.62
N THR A 80 -21.58 -5.08 -3.81
CA THR A 80 -22.08 -4.21 -2.72
C THR A 80 -23.51 -4.55 -2.28
N LYS A 81 -24.27 -5.28 -3.10
CA LYS A 81 -25.58 -5.87 -2.73
C LYS A 81 -25.39 -7.00 -1.72
N LEU A 82 -26.18 -6.99 -0.64
CA LEU A 82 -26.16 -8.05 0.38
C LEU A 82 -27.11 -9.20 0.01
N GLU A 83 -26.96 -9.70 -1.21
CA GLU A 83 -27.76 -10.79 -1.76
C GLU A 83 -26.96 -12.08 -1.77
N ILE A 84 -27.47 -13.14 -1.11
CA ILE A 84 -26.94 -14.49 -1.31
C ILE A 84 -27.31 -14.94 -2.73
N THR A 85 -26.41 -14.72 -3.68
CA THR A 85 -26.58 -15.18 -5.06
C THR A 85 -26.85 -16.69 -5.07
N LYS A 86 -27.91 -17.10 -5.78
CA LYS A 86 -28.40 -18.49 -5.92
C LYS A 86 -27.26 -19.53 -5.92
N GLN A 87 -27.40 -20.57 -5.08
CA GLN A 87 -26.42 -21.62 -4.78
C GLN A 87 -25.31 -21.77 -5.83
N ARG A 88 -24.11 -21.28 -5.49
CA ARG A 88 -22.94 -21.34 -6.37
C ARG A 88 -22.46 -22.79 -6.50
N PRO A 89 -22.10 -23.27 -7.71
CA PRO A 89 -21.63 -24.64 -7.88
C PRO A 89 -20.20 -24.78 -7.35
N HIS A 90 -20.04 -25.40 -6.19
CA HIS A 90 -18.74 -25.77 -5.63
C HIS A 90 -17.95 -26.71 -6.57
N GLY A 91 -16.62 -26.68 -6.45
CA GLY A 91 -15.73 -27.59 -7.16
C GLY A 91 -15.92 -29.05 -6.74
N LYS A 92 -15.60 -29.97 -7.65
CA LYS A 92 -15.89 -31.40 -7.52
C LYS A 92 -14.66 -32.30 -7.58
N GLU A 93 -13.51 -31.77 -8.01
CA GLU A 93 -12.30 -32.57 -8.21
C GLU A 93 -11.41 -32.66 -6.97
N GLY A 94 -10.60 -33.74 -6.90
CA GLY A 94 -9.72 -34.03 -5.77
C GLY A 94 -10.32 -35.06 -4.80
N LEU A 95 -9.45 -35.68 -3.99
CA LEU A 95 -9.85 -36.73 -3.05
C LEU A 95 -10.49 -36.11 -1.79
N PRO A 96 -11.62 -36.63 -1.28
CA PRO A 96 -12.25 -36.07 -0.09
C PRO A 96 -11.37 -36.16 1.16
N ILE A 97 -11.45 -35.13 2.00
CA ILE A 97 -10.83 -35.08 3.32
C ILE A 97 -11.81 -34.45 4.31
N GLU A 98 -11.93 -35.05 5.49
CA GLU A 98 -12.68 -34.47 6.60
C GLU A 98 -11.76 -33.62 7.47
N LEU A 99 -12.25 -32.44 7.84
CA LEU A 99 -11.48 -31.35 8.43
C LEU A 99 -12.20 -30.75 9.63
N ILE A 100 -11.43 -30.14 10.53
CA ILE A 100 -11.91 -29.22 11.56
C ILE A 100 -11.35 -27.84 11.23
N ALA A 101 -12.20 -26.82 11.25
CA ALA A 101 -11.82 -25.41 11.18
C ALA A 101 -11.90 -24.77 12.57
N ASN A 102 -11.09 -23.75 12.83
CA ASN A 102 -11.10 -22.98 14.09
C ASN A 102 -12.22 -21.90 14.12
N HIS A 103 -13.39 -22.28 13.63
CA HIS A 103 -14.62 -21.50 13.62
C HIS A 103 -15.59 -22.14 14.60
N TYR A 104 -16.21 -21.33 15.47
CA TYR A 104 -17.18 -21.78 16.47
C TYR A 104 -18.55 -21.17 16.15
N PRO A 105 -19.61 -21.95 15.89
CA PRO A 105 -20.90 -21.39 15.50
C PRO A 105 -21.48 -20.39 16.52
N ILE A 106 -22.14 -19.36 16.03
CA ILE A 106 -22.90 -18.40 16.83
C ILE A 106 -24.37 -18.54 16.44
N SER A 107 -25.25 -18.77 17.42
CA SER A 107 -26.70 -18.61 17.25
C SER A 107 -27.18 -17.43 18.10
N PHE A 108 -28.28 -16.81 17.71
CA PHE A 108 -28.87 -15.67 18.42
C PHE A 108 -30.39 -15.68 18.24
N ASP A 109 -31.10 -15.16 19.24
CA ASP A 109 -32.55 -14.97 19.18
C ASP A 109 -32.92 -13.74 18.32
N ASP A 110 -34.11 -13.72 17.71
CA ASP A 110 -34.63 -12.57 16.94
C ASP A 110 -35.10 -11.41 17.86
N MET A 111 -34.21 -10.95 18.73
CA MET A 111 -34.40 -9.80 19.61
C MET A 111 -33.90 -8.49 18.96
N SER A 112 -34.15 -7.37 19.64
CA SER A 112 -33.56 -6.07 19.34
C SER A 112 -32.86 -5.52 20.58
N CYS A 113 -31.63 -5.03 20.43
CA CYS A 113 -30.89 -4.36 21.50
C CYS A 113 -31.00 -2.83 21.35
N PHE A 114 -30.57 -2.09 22.37
CA PHE A 114 -30.65 -0.62 22.42
C PHE A 114 -29.26 -0.02 22.27
N HIS A 115 -29.11 0.92 21.33
CA HIS A 115 -27.86 1.62 21.04
C HIS A 115 -27.85 3.00 21.70
N TYR A 116 -26.80 3.29 22.45
CA TYR A 116 -26.52 4.55 23.13
C TYR A 116 -25.20 5.16 22.67
N ASP A 117 -25.24 6.46 22.39
CA ASP A 117 -24.09 7.30 22.18
C ASP A 117 -23.50 7.71 23.54
N ILE A 118 -22.19 7.53 23.68
CA ILE A 118 -21.39 7.97 24.82
C ILE A 118 -20.41 9.05 24.36
N ASP A 119 -20.45 10.19 25.04
CA ASP A 119 -19.47 11.28 24.91
C ASP A 119 -18.75 11.46 26.26
N ILE A 120 -17.42 11.43 26.26
CA ILE A 120 -16.57 11.47 27.46
C ILE A 120 -15.68 12.71 27.39
N ARG A 121 -15.84 13.63 28.33
CA ARG A 121 -15.10 14.89 28.42
C ARG A 121 -14.28 14.90 29.70
N LEU A 122 -13.02 15.32 29.63
CA LEU A 122 -12.20 15.44 30.83
C LEU A 122 -12.29 16.86 31.38
N MET A 123 -12.66 16.97 32.66
CA MET A 123 -12.75 18.24 33.36
C MET A 123 -11.40 18.61 33.97
N ARG A 124 -11.05 19.90 33.94
CA ARG A 124 -9.84 20.46 34.54
C ARG A 124 -10.22 21.49 35.60
N SER A 125 -9.64 21.43 36.79
CA SER A 125 -9.78 22.53 37.75
C SER A 125 -8.92 23.73 37.34
N ASP A 126 -9.49 24.93 37.50
CA ASP A 126 -8.88 26.24 37.25
C ASP A 126 -8.60 27.03 38.56
N GLY A 127 -8.92 26.45 39.72
CA GLY A 127 -8.82 27.10 41.03
C GLY A 127 -10.07 27.88 41.48
N ARG A 128 -11.11 27.96 40.65
CA ARG A 128 -12.44 28.52 41.01
C ARG A 128 -13.59 27.52 40.82
N GLY A 129 -13.37 26.48 40.03
CA GLY A 129 -14.27 25.35 39.85
C GLY A 129 -13.61 24.26 38.99
N TYR A 130 -14.38 23.71 38.06
CA TYR A 130 -13.92 22.83 37.00
C TYR A 130 -14.45 23.33 35.64
N ILE A 131 -13.57 23.34 34.64
CA ILE A 131 -13.88 23.74 33.26
C ILE A 131 -13.69 22.56 32.30
N GLU A 132 -14.48 22.55 31.24
CA GLU A 132 -14.34 21.60 30.12
C GLU A 132 -13.01 21.83 29.39
N MET A 133 -12.27 20.76 29.10
CA MET A 133 -11.10 20.86 28.20
C MET A 133 -11.58 20.91 26.75
N THR A 134 -11.01 21.82 25.94
CA THR A 134 -11.50 22.06 24.56
C THR A 134 -11.53 20.78 23.73
N PRO A 135 -12.41 20.64 22.71
CA PRO A 135 -12.54 19.39 21.96
C PRO A 135 -11.22 18.86 21.38
N ARG A 136 -10.31 19.75 20.95
CA ARG A 136 -8.94 19.37 20.52
C ARG A 136 -8.07 18.83 21.66
N GLU A 137 -8.15 19.39 22.86
CA GLU A 137 -7.39 18.92 24.01
C GLU A 137 -7.98 17.62 24.59
N THR A 138 -9.31 17.50 24.61
CA THR A 138 -10.04 16.29 25.00
C THR A 138 -9.75 15.16 24.02
N GLU A 139 -9.88 15.35 22.71
CA GLU A 139 -9.46 14.35 21.70
C GLU A 139 -7.97 14.01 21.85
N ARG A 140 -7.09 15.02 22.05
CA ARG A 140 -5.66 14.78 22.26
C ARG A 140 -5.38 13.97 23.53
N LYS A 141 -6.16 14.10 24.61
CA LYS A 141 -6.02 13.24 25.79
C LYS A 141 -6.62 11.85 25.58
N LEU A 142 -7.83 11.73 25.04
CA LEU A 142 -8.48 10.45 24.73
C LEU A 142 -7.72 9.60 23.67
N ARG A 143 -6.81 10.21 22.90
CA ARG A 143 -5.83 9.51 22.04
C ARG A 143 -4.53 9.09 22.74
N ASN A 144 -4.21 9.63 23.91
CA ASN A 144 -3.00 9.32 24.69
C ASN A 144 -3.30 8.39 25.89
N ASP A 145 -4.44 8.58 26.54
CA ASP A 145 -5.08 7.60 27.41
C ASP A 145 -5.76 6.51 26.54
N SER A 146 -6.09 5.36 27.12
CA SER A 146 -6.47 4.17 26.35
C SER A 146 -7.98 3.94 26.27
N LYS A 147 -8.43 3.14 25.31
CA LYS A 147 -9.81 2.59 25.29
C LYS A 147 -10.21 1.95 26.63
N MET A 148 -9.25 1.37 27.37
CA MET A 148 -9.50 0.77 28.68
C MET A 148 -9.76 1.82 29.77
N ASP A 149 -9.13 2.99 29.70
CA ASP A 149 -9.42 4.10 30.59
C ASP A 149 -10.88 4.58 30.38
N ASN A 150 -11.32 4.71 29.12
CA ASN A 150 -12.71 5.05 28.77
C ASN A 150 -13.72 4.00 29.28
N ILE A 151 -13.42 2.71 29.11
CA ILE A 151 -14.26 1.61 29.63
C ILE A 151 -14.39 1.71 31.16
N ARG A 152 -13.30 1.97 31.88
CA ARG A 152 -13.32 2.13 33.35
C ARG A 152 -14.12 3.36 33.80
N VAL A 153 -14.06 4.47 33.06
CA VAL A 153 -14.90 5.66 33.31
C VAL A 153 -16.39 5.31 33.17
N VAL A 154 -16.79 4.61 32.11
CA VAL A 154 -18.18 4.16 31.91
C VAL A 154 -18.60 3.12 32.96
N GLN A 155 -17.72 2.21 33.37
CA GLN A 155 -17.97 1.27 34.48
C GLN A 155 -18.21 1.97 35.81
N LYS A 156 -17.46 3.04 36.11
CA LYS A 156 -17.65 3.87 37.30
C LYS A 156 -18.96 4.64 37.21
N MET A 157 -19.27 5.26 36.07
CA MET A 157 -20.58 5.89 35.80
C MET A 157 -21.75 4.93 36.05
N ALA A 158 -21.70 3.72 35.50
CA ALA A 158 -22.78 2.73 35.64
C ALA A 158 -23.01 2.30 37.10
N LYS A 159 -21.94 2.20 37.89
CA LYS A 159 -22.01 1.92 39.34
C LYS A 159 -22.53 3.10 40.15
N GLU A 160 -22.23 4.33 39.73
CA GLU A 160 -22.63 5.58 40.39
C GLU A 160 -23.95 6.17 39.87
N TRP A 161 -24.61 5.48 38.94
CA TRP A 161 -25.90 5.87 38.37
C TRP A 161 -26.87 4.67 38.27
N PRO A 162 -27.14 3.98 39.39
CA PRO A 162 -28.01 2.79 39.41
C PRO A 162 -29.43 3.09 38.90
N GLN A 163 -29.91 4.33 39.05
CA GLN A 163 -31.22 4.77 38.55
C GLN A 163 -31.39 4.57 37.04
N VAL A 164 -30.30 4.65 36.27
CA VAL A 164 -30.29 4.53 34.80
C VAL A 164 -29.91 3.13 34.36
N PHE A 165 -28.88 2.57 34.99
CA PHE A 165 -28.31 1.28 34.59
C PHE A 165 -29.05 0.08 35.20
N ASP A 166 -29.60 0.18 36.40
CA ASP A 166 -30.49 -0.81 37.01
C ASP A 166 -29.94 -2.25 36.95
N LYS A 167 -28.63 -2.39 37.20
CA LYS A 167 -27.82 -3.62 37.05
C LYS A 167 -27.83 -4.28 35.65
N LYS A 168 -28.48 -3.68 34.64
CA LYS A 168 -28.56 -4.19 33.26
C LYS A 168 -27.16 -4.28 32.65
N LEU A 169 -26.90 -5.41 31.99
CA LEU A 169 -25.64 -5.66 31.31
C LEU A 169 -25.57 -4.87 29.99
N TYR A 170 -24.36 -4.42 29.66
CA TYR A 170 -24.07 -3.59 28.51
C TYR A 170 -22.69 -3.90 27.94
N ALA A 171 -22.47 -3.54 26.67
CA ALA A 171 -21.19 -3.66 25.99
C ALA A 171 -20.79 -2.30 25.40
N PHE A 172 -19.52 -1.90 25.57
CA PHE A 172 -19.02 -0.58 25.13
C PHE A 172 -17.71 -0.72 24.35
N ASP A 173 -17.61 -0.05 23.20
CA ASP A 173 -16.44 -0.14 22.30
C ASP A 173 -15.19 0.63 22.78
N GLY A 174 -15.27 1.29 23.94
CA GLY A 174 -14.22 2.15 24.50
C GLY A 174 -14.07 3.50 23.80
N GLN A 175 -15.04 3.91 22.96
CA GLN A 175 -15.03 5.17 22.23
C GLN A 175 -16.36 5.93 22.29
N LYS A 176 -17.44 5.35 21.76
CA LYS A 176 -18.74 6.03 21.57
C LYS A 176 -19.94 5.10 21.60
N ASN A 177 -19.84 3.90 21.04
CA ASN A 177 -21.00 3.03 20.84
C ASN A 177 -21.17 2.10 22.05
N LEU A 178 -22.23 2.31 22.85
CA LEU A 178 -22.65 1.44 23.96
C LEU A 178 -23.97 0.75 23.60
N TYR A 179 -24.06 -0.55 23.86
CA TYR A 179 -25.24 -1.36 23.58
C TYR A 179 -25.74 -2.05 24.85
N CYS A 180 -27.06 -2.22 24.96
CA CYS A 180 -27.71 -2.98 26.03
C CYS A 180 -28.79 -3.90 25.46
N GLY A 181 -28.92 -5.13 25.96
CA GLY A 181 -30.04 -6.02 25.58
C GLY A 181 -31.40 -5.51 26.08
N GLN A 182 -31.41 -4.74 27.17
CA GLN A 182 -32.60 -4.10 27.74
C GLN A 182 -32.47 -2.57 27.74
N LYS A 183 -33.58 -1.85 27.63
CA LYS A 183 -33.59 -0.38 27.63
C LYS A 183 -33.16 0.17 28.99
N LEU A 184 -32.17 1.06 28.98
CA LEU A 184 -31.74 1.85 30.13
C LEU A 184 -32.75 2.94 30.47
N SER A 185 -32.86 3.24 31.76
CA SER A 185 -33.82 4.19 32.33
C SER A 185 -33.28 5.63 32.30
N VAL A 186 -32.85 6.10 31.12
CA VAL A 186 -32.28 7.45 30.95
C VAL A 186 -33.38 8.51 31.19
N PRO A 187 -33.18 9.56 32.02
CA PRO A 187 -34.26 10.50 32.40
C PRO A 187 -34.82 11.37 31.26
N SER A 188 -34.11 11.44 30.14
CA SER A 188 -34.38 12.26 28.96
C SER A 188 -33.66 11.65 27.75
N GLU A 189 -33.91 12.14 26.52
CA GLU A 189 -33.30 11.58 25.30
C GLU A 189 -31.76 11.47 25.40
N ALA A 190 -31.15 12.45 26.06
CA ALA A 190 -29.80 12.36 26.59
C ALA A 190 -29.75 12.84 28.05
N ALA A 191 -28.78 12.34 28.81
CA ALA A 191 -28.49 12.80 30.16
C ALA A 191 -26.97 12.77 30.42
N THR A 192 -26.52 13.56 31.39
CA THR A 192 -25.09 13.75 31.71
C THR A 192 -24.80 13.44 33.17
N ARG A 193 -23.64 12.86 33.46
CA ARG A 193 -23.17 12.51 34.80
C ARG A 193 -21.68 12.83 34.94
N GLU A 194 -21.31 13.51 36.03
CA GLU A 194 -19.93 13.64 36.42
C GLU A 194 -19.42 12.37 37.12
N VAL A 195 -18.17 12.01 36.84
CA VAL A 195 -17.54 10.75 37.26
C VAL A 195 -16.11 11.04 37.72
N THR A 196 -15.80 10.77 38.99
CA THR A 196 -14.44 10.93 39.53
C THR A 196 -13.81 9.56 39.74
N ILE A 197 -12.62 9.34 39.18
CA ILE A 197 -11.94 8.04 39.21
C ILE A 197 -10.41 8.16 39.37
N GLN A 198 -9.85 7.28 40.19
CA GLN A 198 -8.42 6.95 40.21
C GLN A 198 -8.17 5.80 39.23
N LEU A 199 -7.68 6.11 38.03
CA LEU A 199 -7.25 5.10 37.07
C LEU A 199 -5.88 4.56 37.52
N ASP A 200 -5.71 3.23 37.59
CA ASP A 200 -4.45 2.52 37.93
C ASP A 200 -3.67 3.03 39.18
N GLY A 201 -4.33 3.69 40.13
CA GLY A 201 -3.67 4.31 41.31
C GLY A 201 -2.88 5.58 40.99
N PHE A 202 -3.28 6.31 39.94
CA PHE A 202 -2.83 7.67 39.64
C PHE A 202 -3.76 8.72 40.27
N GLN A 203 -3.33 9.99 40.28
CA GLN A 203 -4.14 11.12 40.75
C GLN A 203 -5.56 11.13 40.14
N GLU A 204 -6.54 11.57 40.92
CA GLU A 204 -7.95 11.59 40.51
C GLU A 204 -8.20 12.41 39.25
N GLN A 205 -9.05 11.86 38.38
CA GLN A 205 -9.51 12.49 37.15
C GLN A 205 -11.04 12.58 37.20
N ARG A 206 -11.56 13.81 37.03
CA ARG A 206 -13.00 14.11 36.95
C ARG A 206 -13.39 14.20 35.48
N PHE A 207 -14.36 13.39 35.08
CA PHE A 207 -14.92 13.35 33.73
C PHE A 207 -16.37 13.81 33.78
N GLU A 208 -16.82 14.48 32.72
CA GLU A 208 -18.23 14.58 32.39
C GLU A 208 -18.54 13.52 31.34
N VAL A 209 -19.57 12.71 31.57
CA VAL A 209 -20.00 11.65 30.65
C VAL A 209 -21.45 11.86 30.28
N LYS A 210 -21.71 12.06 28.99
CA LYS A 210 -23.06 12.14 28.42
C LYS A 210 -23.44 10.80 27.80
N ILE A 211 -24.64 10.31 28.11
CA ILE A 211 -25.28 9.17 27.47
C ILE A 211 -26.52 9.64 26.71
N GLN A 212 -26.72 9.18 25.47
CA GLN A 212 -27.85 9.54 24.61
C GLN A 212 -28.41 8.28 23.93
N LEU A 213 -29.73 8.08 23.94
CA LEU A 213 -30.35 6.99 23.20
C LEU A 213 -30.30 7.31 21.69
N VAL A 214 -29.75 6.40 20.89
CA VAL A 214 -29.71 6.51 19.42
C VAL A 214 -30.89 5.77 18.80
N GLY A 215 -31.22 4.57 19.30
CA GLY A 215 -32.32 3.76 18.80
C GLY A 215 -32.25 2.31 19.24
N SER A 216 -32.91 1.42 18.48
CA SER A 216 -32.86 -0.03 18.68
C SER A 216 -32.37 -0.75 17.42
N VAL A 217 -31.39 -1.64 17.59
CA VAL A 217 -30.81 -2.47 16.52
C VAL A 217 -31.48 -3.83 16.55
N SER A 218 -32.11 -4.23 15.45
CA SER A 218 -32.73 -5.55 15.31
C SER A 218 -31.74 -6.59 14.78
N MET A 219 -31.75 -7.80 15.35
CA MET A 219 -30.91 -8.91 14.88
C MET A 219 -31.51 -9.65 13.66
N SER A 220 -32.80 -9.43 13.36
CA SER A 220 -33.53 -10.11 12.28
C SER A 220 -32.90 -10.00 10.88
N PRO A 221 -32.22 -8.90 10.47
CA PRO A 221 -31.55 -8.82 9.17
C PRO A 221 -30.54 -9.94 8.93
N ILE A 222 -29.93 -10.49 9.98
CA ILE A 222 -28.97 -11.59 9.85
C ILE A 222 -29.69 -12.90 9.51
N ASN A 223 -30.82 -13.19 10.17
CA ASN A 223 -31.66 -14.36 9.85
C ASN A 223 -32.40 -14.22 8.51
N GLU A 224 -32.75 -13.00 8.11
CA GLU A 224 -33.21 -12.68 6.76
C GLU A 224 -32.13 -12.88 5.71
N PHE A 225 -30.87 -12.51 5.99
CA PHE A 225 -29.76 -12.71 5.08
C PHE A 225 -29.50 -14.19 4.79
N PHE A 226 -29.23 -15.00 5.82
CA PHE A 226 -29.02 -16.44 5.66
C PHE A 226 -30.27 -17.17 5.17
N GLY A 227 -31.46 -16.63 5.46
CA GLY A 227 -32.73 -17.10 4.94
C GLY A 227 -33.02 -16.74 3.48
N GLY A 228 -32.16 -15.98 2.80
CA GLY A 228 -32.34 -15.54 1.40
C GLY A 228 -33.47 -14.50 1.21
N ARG A 229 -33.84 -13.78 2.28
CA ARG A 229 -34.97 -12.83 2.34
C ARG A 229 -34.55 -11.37 2.57
N LEU A 230 -33.28 -11.09 2.86
CA LEU A 230 -32.82 -9.72 3.10
C LEU A 230 -33.01 -8.85 1.86
N VAL A 231 -33.71 -7.73 2.03
CA VAL A 231 -33.88 -6.70 0.99
C VAL A 231 -32.79 -5.63 1.17
N ASN A 232 -32.20 -5.14 0.07
CA ASN A 232 -31.09 -4.18 0.10
C ASN A 232 -31.35 -2.92 0.97
N ALA A 233 -32.61 -2.51 1.17
CA ALA A 233 -32.98 -1.41 2.07
C ALA A 233 -32.59 -1.63 3.55
N ARG A 234 -32.37 -2.88 3.98
CA ARG A 234 -31.93 -3.24 5.35
C ARG A 234 -30.42 -3.50 5.46
N ALA A 235 -29.64 -3.13 4.43
CA ALA A 235 -28.21 -3.42 4.36
C ALA A 235 -27.38 -2.83 5.52
N GLU A 236 -27.69 -1.59 5.94
CA GLU A 236 -26.97 -0.98 7.08
C GLU A 236 -27.35 -1.63 8.42
N GLN A 237 -28.63 -2.00 8.61
CA GLN A 237 -29.07 -2.71 9.82
C GLN A 237 -28.36 -4.07 9.98
N PHE A 238 -28.11 -4.77 8.88
CA PHE A 238 -27.31 -5.99 8.87
C PHE A 238 -25.86 -5.74 9.35
N ARG A 239 -25.22 -4.66 8.87
CA ARG A 239 -23.85 -4.30 9.29
C ARG A 239 -23.81 -3.89 10.76
N GLU A 240 -24.79 -3.12 11.23
CA GLU A 240 -24.91 -2.71 12.63
C GLU A 240 -25.11 -3.92 13.56
N ALA A 241 -25.97 -4.88 13.18
CA ALA A 241 -26.17 -6.12 13.92
C ALA A 241 -24.88 -7.00 13.99
N ILE A 242 -24.09 -7.08 12.91
CA ILE A 242 -22.78 -7.75 12.94
C ILE A 242 -21.79 -7.00 13.86
N GLN A 243 -21.82 -5.66 13.87
CA GLN A 243 -21.00 -4.84 14.77
C GLN A 243 -21.38 -5.04 16.26
N VAL A 244 -22.69 -5.18 16.57
CA VAL A 244 -23.16 -5.55 17.91
C VAL A 244 -22.52 -6.86 18.36
N LEU A 245 -22.53 -7.91 17.52
CA LEU A 245 -21.90 -9.19 17.84
C LEU A 245 -20.38 -9.07 18.07
N GLU A 246 -19.65 -8.34 17.22
CA GLU A 246 -18.20 -8.10 17.41
C GLU A 246 -17.89 -7.32 18.70
N ILE A 247 -18.78 -6.44 19.17
CA ILE A 247 -18.58 -5.66 20.40
C ILE A 247 -18.95 -6.48 21.64
N VAL A 248 -20.12 -7.13 21.65
CA VAL A 248 -20.65 -7.87 22.82
C VAL A 248 -19.73 -9.04 23.21
N ILE A 249 -19.38 -9.90 22.25
CA ILE A 249 -18.49 -11.06 22.46
C ILE A 249 -17.08 -10.63 22.89
N ARG A 250 -16.67 -9.40 22.52
CA ARG A 250 -15.34 -8.86 22.82
C ARG A 250 -15.26 -8.14 24.16
N TYR A 251 -16.37 -7.62 24.68
CA TYR A 251 -16.35 -6.66 25.78
C TYR A 251 -15.77 -7.23 27.07
N MET A 252 -16.36 -8.28 27.64
CA MET A 252 -15.88 -8.86 28.92
C MET A 252 -14.44 -9.38 28.83
N PRO A 253 -14.04 -10.17 27.80
CA PRO A 253 -12.66 -10.61 27.67
C PRO A 253 -11.65 -9.47 27.48
N SER A 254 -12.08 -8.31 26.97
CA SER A 254 -11.22 -7.12 26.85
C SER A 254 -10.99 -6.37 28.16
N GLN A 255 -11.83 -6.56 29.18
CA GLN A 255 -11.62 -5.99 30.51
C GLN A 255 -10.59 -6.78 31.31
N LEU A 256 -10.53 -8.10 31.07
CA LEU A 256 -9.69 -9.06 31.79
C LEU A 256 -8.31 -9.27 31.14
N ARG A 257 -8.05 -8.68 29.97
CA ARG A 257 -6.84 -8.87 29.16
C ARG A 257 -6.37 -7.60 28.48
N VAL A 258 -5.13 -7.62 28.00
CA VAL A 258 -4.55 -6.52 27.23
C VAL A 258 -5.00 -6.61 25.76
N PRO A 259 -5.78 -5.65 25.23
CA PRO A 259 -6.19 -5.66 23.83
C PRO A 259 -5.09 -5.12 22.92
N VAL A 260 -4.71 -5.88 21.90
CA VAL A 260 -3.77 -5.43 20.85
C VAL A 260 -4.34 -5.79 19.48
N PHE A 261 -4.84 -4.78 18.76
CA PHE A 261 -5.67 -4.93 17.56
C PHE A 261 -6.87 -5.86 17.80
N ARG A 262 -7.06 -6.91 16.99
CA ARG A 262 -8.14 -7.90 17.16
C ARG A 262 -7.83 -9.02 18.18
N SER A 263 -6.62 -9.07 18.75
CA SER A 263 -6.24 -10.07 19.75
C SER A 263 -6.30 -9.55 21.19
N LEU A 264 -6.48 -10.45 22.15
CA LEU A 264 -6.53 -10.20 23.59
C LEU A 264 -5.51 -11.10 24.30
N TYR A 265 -4.67 -10.52 25.17
CA TYR A 265 -3.52 -11.19 25.78
C TYR A 265 -3.61 -11.25 27.31
N SER A 266 -3.28 -12.39 27.89
CA SER A 266 -3.16 -12.53 29.35
C SER A 266 -2.11 -11.57 29.92
N THR A 267 -2.27 -11.15 31.17
CA THR A 267 -1.25 -10.43 31.96
C THR A 267 -0.34 -11.39 32.73
N GLU A 268 -0.80 -12.61 33.01
CA GLU A 268 -0.12 -13.63 33.82
C GLU A 268 0.77 -14.56 32.97
N ASP A 269 0.33 -14.90 31.76
CA ASP A 269 1.06 -15.75 30.80
C ASP A 269 2.15 -14.91 30.09
N ARG A 270 3.29 -14.75 30.79
CA ARG A 270 4.47 -13.96 30.41
C ARG A 270 5.74 -14.81 30.49
N SER A 271 6.64 -14.65 29.52
CA SER A 271 7.98 -15.27 29.55
C SER A 271 9.05 -14.28 29.07
N ALA A 272 10.02 -13.96 29.93
CA ALA A 272 11.08 -13.00 29.63
C ALA A 272 12.03 -13.48 28.53
N ILE A 273 12.43 -12.57 27.63
CA ILE A 273 13.38 -12.81 26.54
C ILE A 273 14.40 -11.65 26.41
N PRO A 274 15.55 -11.85 25.72
CA PRO A 274 16.58 -10.82 25.60
C PRO A 274 16.10 -9.51 24.95
N GLY A 275 16.51 -8.37 25.54
CA GLY A 275 16.25 -7.02 25.02
C GLY A 275 14.99 -6.34 25.58
N ASN A 276 14.76 -6.43 26.90
CA ASN A 276 13.63 -5.82 27.61
C ASN A 276 12.25 -6.15 27.01
N ALA A 277 12.05 -7.43 26.69
CA ALA A 277 10.78 -7.92 26.18
C ALA A 277 10.35 -9.22 26.87
N GLU A 278 9.04 -9.44 26.93
CA GLU A 278 8.41 -10.68 27.34
C GLU A 278 7.51 -11.19 26.22
N ILE A 279 7.52 -12.49 25.96
CA ILE A 279 6.48 -13.14 25.16
C ILE A 279 5.21 -13.15 26.01
N GLY A 280 4.12 -12.63 25.43
CA GLY A 280 2.79 -12.72 26.00
C GLY A 280 1.84 -13.45 25.07
N PHE A 281 1.07 -14.38 25.62
CA PHE A 281 0.12 -15.19 24.86
C PHE A 281 -1.33 -14.75 25.08
N GLY A 282 -2.20 -15.21 24.18
CA GLY A 282 -3.60 -14.82 24.13
C GLY A 282 -4.35 -15.47 23.00
N HIS A 283 -5.46 -14.88 22.60
CA HIS A 283 -6.25 -15.33 21.44
C HIS A 283 -6.55 -14.17 20.50
N TYR A 284 -6.63 -14.47 19.20
CA TYR A 284 -7.36 -13.68 18.23
C TYR A 284 -8.84 -14.05 18.29
N GLN A 285 -9.74 -13.09 18.13
CA GLN A 285 -11.14 -13.38 17.82
C GLN A 285 -11.74 -12.37 16.81
N SER A 286 -12.62 -12.85 15.93
CA SER A 286 -13.49 -12.04 15.07
C SER A 286 -14.75 -12.81 14.66
N VAL A 287 -15.86 -12.09 14.45
CA VAL A 287 -17.07 -12.67 13.86
C VAL A 287 -16.86 -12.82 12.36
N GLN A 288 -17.29 -13.95 11.80
CA GLN A 288 -17.16 -14.29 10.38
C GLN A 288 -18.50 -14.80 9.84
N MET A 289 -18.94 -14.20 8.74
CA MET A 289 -20.05 -14.70 7.93
C MET A 289 -19.57 -15.91 7.14
N THR A 290 -20.29 -17.03 7.22
CA THR A 290 -19.98 -18.26 6.49
C THR A 290 -21.23 -18.85 5.87
N GLU A 291 -21.11 -19.73 4.87
CA GLU A 291 -22.25 -20.48 4.32
C GLU A 291 -23.01 -21.30 5.37
N SER A 292 -22.36 -21.68 6.48
CA SER A 292 -22.99 -22.36 7.62
C SER A 292 -23.63 -21.42 8.66
N GLY A 293 -23.73 -20.12 8.36
CA GLY A 293 -24.20 -19.08 9.28
C GLY A 293 -23.05 -18.26 9.89
N LEU A 294 -23.29 -17.63 11.03
CA LEU A 294 -22.25 -16.89 11.74
C LEU A 294 -21.34 -17.81 12.56
N THR A 295 -20.05 -17.48 12.57
CA THR A 295 -19.05 -18.17 13.37
C THR A 295 -18.09 -17.17 14.03
N LEU A 296 -17.59 -17.50 15.21
CA LEU A 296 -16.47 -16.83 15.85
C LEU A 296 -15.18 -17.55 15.43
N ASN A 297 -14.31 -16.88 14.67
CA ASN A 297 -12.99 -17.42 14.34
C ASN A 297 -12.02 -17.15 15.50
N ILE A 298 -11.43 -18.20 16.07
CA ILE A 298 -10.50 -18.10 17.22
C ILE A 298 -9.16 -18.74 16.87
N ASP A 299 -8.04 -18.03 17.06
CA ASP A 299 -6.69 -18.53 16.77
C ASP A 299 -5.70 -18.13 17.88
N ARG A 300 -4.85 -19.05 18.35
CA ARG A 300 -3.89 -18.78 19.45
C ARG A 300 -2.92 -17.67 19.04
N ALA A 301 -2.90 -16.58 19.78
CA ALA A 301 -2.08 -15.41 19.52
C ALA A 301 -0.85 -15.38 20.45
N ALA A 302 0.25 -14.81 19.95
CA ALA A 302 1.41 -14.43 20.73
C ALA A 302 1.95 -13.10 20.20
N THR A 303 2.46 -12.26 21.09
CA THR A 303 3.14 -11.01 20.76
C THR A 303 4.20 -10.74 21.83
N LEU A 304 4.92 -9.63 21.70
CA LEU A 304 5.86 -9.18 22.73
C LEU A 304 5.30 -8.00 23.51
N PHE A 305 5.58 -7.98 24.80
CA PHE A 305 5.36 -6.87 25.73
C PHE A 305 6.69 -6.36 26.27
N ARG A 306 6.70 -5.13 26.78
CA ARG A 306 7.87 -4.51 27.43
C ARG A 306 8.02 -5.02 28.86
N SER A 307 9.24 -5.36 29.25
CA SER A 307 9.54 -5.65 30.64
C SER A 307 9.32 -4.42 31.52
N ALA A 308 8.53 -4.60 32.58
CA ALA A 308 8.21 -3.58 33.57
C ALA A 308 9.36 -3.36 34.58
N GLY A 309 9.12 -2.50 35.57
CA GLY A 309 10.05 -2.23 36.68
C GLY A 309 10.90 -0.98 36.49
N SER A 310 12.00 -0.85 37.22
CA SER A 310 12.84 0.37 37.21
C SER A 310 13.40 0.69 35.82
N LEU A 311 13.32 1.97 35.41
CA LEU A 311 13.91 2.46 34.17
C LEU A 311 15.45 2.40 34.20
N ASN A 312 16.07 2.49 35.38
CA ASN A 312 17.52 2.27 35.55
C ASN A 312 17.92 0.88 35.03
N ALA A 313 17.31 -0.17 35.60
CA ALA A 313 17.56 -1.56 35.17
C ALA A 313 17.15 -1.83 33.72
N PHE A 314 16.13 -1.14 33.19
CA PHE A 314 15.76 -1.24 31.78
C PHE A 314 16.87 -0.70 30.86
N ILE A 315 17.42 0.48 31.17
CA ILE A 315 18.52 1.09 30.38
C ILE A 315 19.81 0.28 30.54
N GLY A 316 20.14 -0.19 31.75
CA GLY A 316 21.28 -1.09 31.99
C GLY A 316 21.23 -2.34 31.10
N ARG A 317 20.06 -2.96 30.96
CA ARG A 317 19.86 -4.12 30.05
C ARG A 317 19.88 -3.79 28.55
N GLU A 318 19.63 -2.55 28.12
CA GLU A 318 19.89 -2.13 26.73
C GLU A 318 21.39 -1.90 26.45
N LEU A 319 22.15 -1.49 27.48
CA LEU A 319 23.59 -1.23 27.40
C LEU A 319 24.47 -2.46 27.75
N VAL A 320 23.87 -3.51 28.30
CA VAL A 320 24.54 -4.72 28.82
C VAL A 320 25.48 -4.40 30.01
N VAL A 321 25.00 -3.58 30.93
CA VAL A 321 25.65 -3.26 32.21
C VAL A 321 24.72 -3.54 33.40
N GLN A 322 25.29 -3.80 34.57
CA GLN A 322 24.52 -4.06 35.80
C GLN A 322 24.14 -2.76 36.54
N ASP A 323 25.04 -1.79 36.56
CA ASP A 323 24.81 -0.42 37.05
C ASP A 323 25.08 0.58 35.92
N LEU A 324 24.43 1.75 35.97
CA LEU A 324 24.71 2.89 35.10
C LEU A 324 25.82 3.80 35.66
N ASN A 325 26.15 3.69 36.95
CA ASN A 325 27.35 4.35 37.49
C ASN A 325 28.60 3.85 36.75
N GLY A 326 29.40 4.79 36.23
CA GLY A 326 30.56 4.50 35.39
C GLY A 326 30.27 4.41 33.87
N VAL A 327 29.00 4.47 33.44
CA VAL A 327 28.66 4.61 32.01
C VAL A 327 28.94 6.04 31.54
N ASN A 328 29.77 6.18 30.50
CA ASN A 328 29.98 7.46 29.83
C ASN A 328 28.86 7.72 28.80
N PHE A 329 27.92 8.60 29.14
CA PHE A 329 26.78 8.98 28.29
C PHE A 329 27.16 9.96 27.17
N THR A 330 27.99 9.50 26.24
CA THR A 330 28.25 10.21 24.98
C THR A 330 26.98 10.30 24.11
N ASP A 331 26.94 11.25 23.17
CA ASP A 331 25.81 11.43 22.24
C ASP A 331 25.45 10.14 21.47
N GLN A 332 26.43 9.28 21.16
CA GLN A 332 26.19 7.99 20.52
C GLN A 332 25.44 7.03 21.44
N VAL A 333 25.76 7.01 22.74
CA VAL A 333 25.07 6.20 23.76
C VAL A 333 23.66 6.73 23.97
N ILE A 334 23.50 8.04 24.19
CA ILE A 334 22.20 8.71 24.34
C ILE A 334 21.30 8.47 23.12
N THR A 335 21.85 8.56 21.90
CA THR A 335 21.11 8.29 20.65
C THR A 335 20.64 6.83 20.55
N ARG A 336 21.49 5.87 20.90
CA ARG A 336 21.12 4.43 20.93
C ARG A 336 20.01 4.16 21.94
N ILE A 337 20.11 4.72 23.16
CA ILE A 337 19.07 4.62 24.19
C ILE A 337 17.76 5.25 23.68
N ASN A 338 17.82 6.44 23.10
CA ASN A 338 16.65 7.18 22.61
C ASN A 338 15.86 6.43 21.53
N ALA A 339 16.53 5.72 20.62
CA ALA A 339 15.87 4.86 19.65
C ALA A 339 14.98 3.78 20.32
N LYS A 340 15.40 3.28 21.50
CA LYS A 340 14.71 2.23 22.28
C LYS A 340 13.62 2.78 23.20
N ILE A 341 13.86 3.88 23.93
CA ILE A 341 12.95 4.37 24.99
C ILE A 341 11.93 5.42 24.51
N LYS A 342 12.13 6.08 23.37
CA LYS A 342 11.19 7.12 22.89
C LYS A 342 9.78 6.56 22.66
N GLY A 343 8.80 7.20 23.30
CA GLY A 343 7.39 6.80 23.31
C GLY A 343 7.01 5.75 24.36
N LEU A 344 7.95 5.28 25.19
CA LEU A 344 7.66 4.37 26.31
C LEU A 344 6.82 5.10 27.38
N LYS A 345 5.72 4.47 27.81
CA LYS A 345 4.92 4.90 28.96
C LYS A 345 5.67 4.53 30.24
N ILE A 346 5.80 5.49 31.14
CA ILE A 346 6.44 5.33 32.44
C ILE A 346 5.56 5.94 33.53
N PHE A 347 5.88 5.64 34.79
CA PHE A 347 5.34 6.32 35.94
C PHE A 347 6.42 6.67 36.97
N THR A 348 6.10 7.59 37.87
CA THR A 348 6.93 7.93 39.03
C THR A 348 6.18 7.68 40.33
N ASN A 349 6.91 7.42 41.40
CA ASN A 349 6.41 7.11 42.75
C ASN A 349 7.12 7.90 43.88
N HIS A 350 7.80 9.01 43.55
CA HIS A 350 8.56 9.82 44.52
C HIS A 350 7.67 10.60 45.52
N ILE A 351 6.39 10.81 45.18
CA ILE A 351 5.37 11.33 46.10
C ILE A 351 4.57 10.14 46.64
N LEU A 352 4.47 10.04 47.97
CA LEU A 352 3.69 8.99 48.63
C LEU A 352 2.22 9.06 48.17
N ASN A 353 1.64 7.90 47.84
CA ASN A 353 0.26 7.75 47.36
C ASN A 353 -0.13 8.58 46.11
N GLN A 354 0.82 9.21 45.41
CA GLN A 354 0.55 9.95 44.16
C GLN A 354 1.48 9.51 43.03
N LYS A 355 1.08 8.45 42.32
CA LYS A 355 1.71 8.10 41.05
C LYS A 355 1.32 9.14 39.97
N ARG A 356 2.19 9.36 38.98
CA ARG A 356 1.87 10.12 37.74
C ARG A 356 2.30 9.37 36.48
N ARG A 357 1.44 9.33 35.44
CA ARG A 357 1.70 8.70 34.13
C ARG A 357 2.44 9.69 33.21
N TYR A 358 3.49 9.25 32.53
CA TYR A 358 4.21 10.04 31.53
C TYR A 358 4.57 9.20 30.29
N PHE A 359 4.90 9.87 29.19
CA PHE A 359 5.51 9.26 28.01
C PHE A 359 6.88 9.88 27.76
N ILE A 360 7.91 9.04 27.61
CA ILE A 360 9.28 9.49 27.32
C ILE A 360 9.33 10.14 25.94
N GLU A 361 9.91 11.34 25.88
CA GLU A 361 10.25 12.00 24.62
C GLU A 361 11.70 11.71 24.23
N LYS A 362 12.65 11.88 25.15
CA LYS A 362 14.07 11.51 25.02
C LYS A 362 14.77 11.51 26.39
N MET A 363 15.87 10.80 26.52
CA MET A 363 16.94 11.11 27.47
C MET A 363 17.67 12.39 27.01
N SER A 364 18.02 13.23 27.97
CA SER A 364 18.78 14.48 27.79
C SER A 364 20.28 14.21 27.61
N ALA A 365 21.05 15.26 27.30
CA ALA A 365 22.51 15.29 27.48
C ALA A 365 22.92 15.94 28.82
N LEU A 366 21.95 16.49 29.56
CA LEU A 366 22.16 17.15 30.85
C LEU A 366 21.91 16.19 32.02
N THR A 367 22.77 16.25 33.03
CA THR A 367 22.60 15.58 34.33
C THR A 367 21.65 16.36 35.25
N PRO A 368 21.11 15.76 36.33
CA PRO A 368 20.27 16.44 37.32
C PRO A 368 20.79 17.79 37.82
N GLU A 369 22.11 17.91 38.01
CA GLU A 369 22.80 19.14 38.44
C GLU A 369 22.80 20.23 37.36
N LYS A 370 22.81 19.86 36.08
CA LYS A 370 22.95 20.77 34.92
C LYS A 370 21.64 21.04 34.19
N ALA A 371 20.64 20.16 34.35
CA ALA A 371 19.32 20.33 33.78
C ALA A 371 18.54 21.39 34.56
N THR A 372 18.35 22.56 33.95
CA THR A 372 17.60 23.68 34.55
C THR A 372 16.23 23.88 33.92
N PHE A 373 15.26 24.32 34.71
CA PHE A 373 13.90 24.63 34.27
C PHE A 373 13.26 25.71 35.17
N LYS A 374 12.13 26.26 34.73
CA LYS A 374 11.49 27.43 35.35
C LYS A 374 10.41 27.02 36.36
N VAL A 375 10.57 27.47 37.59
CA VAL A 375 9.61 27.33 38.71
C VAL A 375 9.19 28.71 39.23
N LYS A 376 8.20 28.75 40.12
CA LYS A 376 7.92 29.94 40.92
C LYS A 376 8.58 29.81 42.29
N ASP A 377 9.11 30.91 42.80
CA ASP A 377 9.51 31.08 44.21
C ASP A 377 8.27 31.36 45.09
N PRO A 378 8.39 31.36 46.44
CA PRO A 378 7.28 31.69 47.34
C PRO A 378 6.68 33.08 47.12
N GLU A 379 7.49 34.04 46.66
CA GLU A 379 7.13 35.41 46.32
C GLU A 379 6.35 35.50 44.98
N GLY A 380 6.39 34.44 44.16
CA GLY A 380 5.65 34.29 42.92
C GLY A 380 6.39 34.69 41.63
N ASN A 381 7.66 35.11 41.73
CA ASN A 381 8.54 35.38 40.58
C ASN A 381 8.92 34.07 39.87
N THR A 382 9.43 34.17 38.64
CA THR A 382 9.87 32.98 37.87
C THR A 382 11.38 32.83 37.96
N VAL A 383 11.85 31.80 38.65
CA VAL A 383 13.27 31.50 38.86
C VAL A 383 13.68 30.20 38.14
N ASN A 384 14.93 30.12 37.71
CA ASN A 384 15.52 28.88 37.20
C ASN A 384 16.04 28.03 38.37
N THR A 385 15.69 26.75 38.41
CA THR A 385 16.26 25.78 39.37
C THR A 385 16.81 24.56 38.63
N THR A 386 17.73 23.82 39.26
CA THR A 386 18.24 22.55 38.73
C THR A 386 17.33 21.40 39.15
N VAL A 387 17.34 20.29 38.41
CA VAL A 387 16.58 19.08 38.80
C VAL A 387 17.08 18.52 40.14
N GLN A 388 18.40 18.52 40.38
CA GLN A 388 18.97 18.09 41.68
C GLN A 388 18.41 18.92 42.84
N LYS A 389 18.45 20.25 42.73
CA LYS A 389 17.95 21.16 43.77
C LYS A 389 16.44 21.03 43.95
N TYR A 390 15.67 21.04 42.87
CA TYR A 390 14.22 20.95 42.93
C TYR A 390 13.71 19.69 43.67
N PHE A 391 14.30 18.52 43.39
CA PHE A 391 13.86 17.28 44.04
C PHE A 391 14.24 17.22 45.53
N LYS A 392 15.36 17.84 45.94
CA LYS A 392 15.70 18.00 47.35
C LYS A 392 14.78 19.01 48.04
N ASP A 393 14.66 20.22 47.50
CA ASP A 393 13.90 21.34 48.10
C ASP A 393 12.39 21.08 48.20
N GLN A 394 11.79 20.31 47.27
CA GLN A 394 10.33 20.17 47.17
C GLN A 394 9.78 18.81 47.61
N TYR A 395 10.62 17.77 47.67
CA TYR A 395 10.19 16.39 47.98
C TYR A 395 11.07 15.67 49.01
N ASP A 396 12.11 16.35 49.53
CA ASP A 396 13.21 15.74 50.28
C ASP A 396 13.72 14.44 49.61
N LYS A 397 14.06 14.57 48.32
CA LYS A 397 14.67 13.51 47.51
C LYS A 397 16.04 13.97 47.01
N GLU A 398 17.06 13.49 47.71
CA GLU A 398 18.42 13.46 47.21
C GLU A 398 18.52 12.44 46.07
N ILE A 399 18.97 12.89 44.91
CA ILE A 399 19.09 12.07 43.69
C ILE A 399 20.49 11.48 43.66
N LEU A 400 20.58 10.15 43.78
CA LEU A 400 21.84 9.42 43.93
C LEU A 400 22.56 9.25 42.58
N LEU A 401 21.79 9.08 41.51
CA LEU A 401 22.28 9.00 40.13
C LEU A 401 22.54 10.39 39.52
N SER A 402 23.23 11.29 40.25
CA SER A 402 23.43 12.70 39.85
C SER A 402 24.33 12.86 38.60
N ASN A 403 25.10 11.83 38.26
CA ASN A 403 25.94 11.73 37.05
C ASN A 403 25.18 11.20 35.81
N ILE A 404 23.96 10.68 35.95
CA ILE A 404 23.19 10.05 34.85
C ILE A 404 22.26 11.09 34.19
N PRO A 405 22.20 11.20 32.85
CA PRO A 405 21.34 12.20 32.20
C PRO A 405 19.84 12.04 32.49
N VAL A 406 19.13 13.15 32.69
CA VAL A 406 17.69 13.15 33.00
C VAL A 406 16.82 12.75 31.81
N ILE A 407 15.64 12.20 32.09
CA ILE A 407 14.60 11.91 31.09
C ILE A 407 13.76 13.16 30.85
N ILE A 408 13.55 13.52 29.59
CA ILE A 408 12.55 14.50 29.14
C ILE A 408 11.27 13.76 28.77
N VAL A 409 10.15 14.17 29.37
CA VAL A 409 8.81 13.64 29.09
C VAL A 409 7.94 14.64 28.32
N LYS A 410 7.03 14.11 27.50
CA LYS A 410 6.14 14.93 26.65
C LYS A 410 5.34 15.96 27.47
N GLY A 411 5.13 17.14 26.88
CA GLY A 411 4.25 18.18 27.41
C GLY A 411 4.92 19.29 28.21
N GLY A 412 6.27 19.33 28.22
CA GLY A 412 6.99 20.59 28.44
C GLY A 412 7.01 21.47 27.19
N THR A 413 7.58 22.66 27.30
CA THR A 413 7.95 23.53 26.16
C THR A 413 9.46 23.52 25.98
N VAL A 414 9.98 24.22 24.96
CA VAL A 414 11.43 24.41 24.79
C VAL A 414 12.01 25.21 25.98
N ASP A 415 11.33 26.27 26.40
CA ASP A 415 11.75 27.16 27.49
C ASP A 415 11.46 26.62 28.90
N ASN A 416 10.65 25.56 29.01
CA ASN A 416 10.37 24.86 30.26
C ASN A 416 10.14 23.35 30.02
N PRO A 417 11.22 22.57 29.80
CA PRO A 417 11.14 21.12 29.59
C PRO A 417 10.74 20.39 30.87
N ARG A 418 10.06 19.24 30.73
CA ARG A 418 9.69 18.39 31.88
C ARG A 418 10.73 17.30 32.07
N TYR A 419 11.60 17.50 33.06
CA TYR A 419 12.66 16.56 33.42
C TYR A 419 12.24 15.61 34.55
N LEU A 420 12.75 14.37 34.51
CA LEU A 420 12.66 13.37 35.58
C LEU A 420 14.00 12.64 35.74
N PRO A 421 14.52 12.46 36.97
CA PRO A 421 15.65 11.56 37.23
C PRO A 421 15.32 10.09 36.85
N VAL A 422 16.31 9.36 36.32
CA VAL A 422 16.12 7.97 35.83
C VAL A 422 15.70 7.01 36.94
N GLU A 423 16.29 7.16 38.13
CA GLU A 423 15.99 6.36 39.33
C GLU A 423 14.52 6.44 39.79
N LEU A 424 13.88 7.61 39.65
CA LEU A 424 12.48 7.81 40.07
C LEU A 424 11.46 7.28 39.04
N CYS A 425 11.93 6.78 37.90
CA CYS A 425 11.10 6.35 36.77
C CYS A 425 10.94 4.83 36.71
N HIS A 426 9.71 4.38 36.49
CA HIS A 426 9.34 2.97 36.36
C HIS A 426 8.61 2.73 35.04
N VAL A 427 8.98 1.67 34.32
CA VAL A 427 8.35 1.27 33.05
C VAL A 427 6.98 0.68 33.33
N TYR A 428 5.98 1.21 32.63
CA TYR A 428 4.59 0.77 32.76
C TYR A 428 4.43 -0.67 32.22
N PRO A 429 3.71 -1.57 32.91
CA PRO A 429 3.50 -2.95 32.43
C PRO A 429 2.65 -2.99 31.16
N ASP A 430 2.55 -4.18 30.55
CA ASP A 430 1.59 -4.50 29.47
C ASP A 430 1.64 -3.64 28.21
N GLN A 431 2.72 -2.88 28.02
CA GLN A 431 2.98 -2.16 26.77
C GLN A 431 3.44 -3.13 25.68
N PRO A 432 2.73 -3.32 24.55
CA PRO A 432 3.22 -4.15 23.46
C PRO A 432 4.50 -3.56 22.86
N VAL A 433 5.48 -4.40 22.52
CA VAL A 433 6.72 -3.96 21.84
C VAL A 433 6.33 -3.44 20.46
N PRO A 434 6.60 -2.15 20.13
CA PRO A 434 6.31 -1.63 18.81
C PRO A 434 7.10 -2.42 17.75
N LYS A 435 6.45 -2.79 16.63
CA LYS A 435 7.04 -3.63 15.56
C LYS A 435 8.47 -3.20 15.17
N ARG A 436 8.73 -1.89 15.17
CA ARG A 436 10.03 -1.24 14.91
C ARG A 436 11.20 -1.66 15.80
N LEU A 437 10.95 -2.31 16.94
CA LEU A 437 11.95 -2.73 17.92
C LEU A 437 12.09 -4.25 18.04
N ILE A 438 11.26 -5.02 17.34
CA ILE A 438 11.32 -6.49 17.36
C ILE A 438 12.56 -6.94 16.57
N THR A 439 13.54 -7.50 17.27
CA THR A 439 14.80 -7.96 16.65
C THR A 439 14.65 -9.32 15.97
N PRO A 440 15.60 -9.73 15.09
CA PRO A 440 15.64 -11.09 14.55
C PRO A 440 15.79 -12.19 15.61
N ASN A 441 16.38 -11.89 16.76
CA ASN A 441 16.48 -12.83 17.89
C ASN A 441 15.14 -12.94 18.62
N MET A 442 14.53 -11.81 18.98
CA MET A 442 13.15 -11.78 19.51
C MET A 442 12.15 -12.51 18.60
N THR A 443 12.27 -12.32 17.28
CA THR A 443 11.45 -13.02 16.28
C THR A 443 11.64 -14.54 16.33
N ARG A 444 12.86 -15.01 16.60
CA ARG A 444 13.17 -16.43 16.75
C ARG A 444 12.46 -17.02 17.97
N GLU A 445 12.46 -16.30 19.10
CA GLU A 445 11.81 -16.78 20.33
C GLU A 445 10.28 -16.84 20.22
N ILE A 446 9.64 -15.88 19.52
CA ILE A 446 8.20 -16.00 19.19
C ILE A 446 7.94 -17.21 18.27
N VAL A 447 8.88 -17.55 17.37
CA VAL A 447 8.71 -18.68 16.44
C VAL A 447 8.93 -20.02 17.12
N SER A 448 9.96 -20.16 17.96
CA SER A 448 10.25 -21.39 18.72
C SER A 448 9.09 -21.74 19.64
N VAL A 449 8.63 -20.81 20.49
CA VAL A 449 7.60 -21.10 21.50
C VAL A 449 6.17 -21.07 20.94
N ALA A 450 5.81 -20.06 20.13
CA ALA A 450 4.40 -19.81 19.79
C ALA A 450 3.94 -20.31 18.40
N ASN A 451 4.85 -20.54 17.46
CA ASN A 451 4.49 -20.88 16.06
C ASN A 451 4.92 -22.29 15.64
N SER A 452 5.71 -23.00 16.45
CA SER A 452 6.16 -24.37 16.14
C SER A 452 5.15 -25.48 16.49
N GLN A 453 4.00 -25.11 17.06
CA GLN A 453 2.91 -26.02 17.48
C GLN A 453 2.21 -26.70 16.30
N PHE A 454 2.18 -28.03 16.28
CA PHE A 454 1.44 -28.79 15.28
C PHE A 454 -0.08 -28.63 15.48
N PRO A 455 -0.91 -28.85 14.42
CA PRO A 455 -2.35 -28.62 14.45
C PRO A 455 -3.07 -29.20 15.67
N SER A 456 -2.82 -30.46 16.06
CA SER A 456 -3.46 -31.08 17.23
C SER A 456 -3.23 -30.30 18.53
N GLN A 457 -1.97 -29.95 18.81
CA GLN A 457 -1.57 -29.13 19.95
C GLN A 457 -2.19 -27.72 19.87
N ARG A 458 -2.16 -27.10 18.69
CA ARG A 458 -2.70 -25.75 18.49
C ARG A 458 -4.21 -25.70 18.64
N PHE A 459 -4.94 -26.70 18.15
CA PHE A 459 -6.40 -26.77 18.26
C PHE A 459 -6.84 -27.01 19.71
N GLY A 460 -6.05 -27.71 20.54
CA GLY A 460 -6.25 -27.75 22.00
C GLY A 460 -6.22 -26.36 22.63
N LEU A 461 -5.13 -25.61 22.42
CA LEU A 461 -4.98 -24.23 22.93
C LEU A 461 -6.02 -23.24 22.36
N ILE A 462 -6.57 -23.52 21.17
CA ILE A 462 -7.71 -22.77 20.60
C ILE A 462 -9.02 -23.14 21.29
N GLN A 463 -9.23 -24.41 21.63
CA GLN A 463 -10.41 -24.88 22.37
C GLN A 463 -10.46 -24.28 23.78
N GLU A 464 -9.32 -24.27 24.48
CA GLU A 464 -9.16 -23.57 25.77
C GLU A 464 -9.49 -22.06 25.63
N SER A 465 -9.04 -21.44 24.54
CA SER A 465 -9.33 -20.03 24.26
C SER A 465 -10.82 -19.80 23.98
N ALA A 466 -11.51 -20.72 23.31
CA ALA A 466 -12.94 -20.66 23.07
C ALA A 466 -13.75 -20.81 24.36
N GLN A 467 -13.41 -21.80 25.19
CA GLN A 467 -13.99 -22.01 26.53
C GLN A 467 -13.79 -20.78 27.42
N THR A 468 -12.64 -20.11 27.32
CA THR A 468 -12.34 -18.87 28.05
C THR A 468 -13.26 -17.72 27.62
N VAL A 469 -13.41 -17.49 26.30
CA VAL A 469 -14.28 -16.43 25.77
C VAL A 469 -15.75 -16.66 26.14
N GLU A 470 -16.23 -17.90 26.05
CA GLU A 470 -17.59 -18.26 26.47
C GLU A 470 -17.78 -17.99 27.97
N LYS A 471 -16.98 -18.62 28.84
CA LYS A 471 -17.06 -18.47 30.31
C LYS A 471 -17.09 -17.01 30.78
N GLU A 472 -16.29 -16.14 30.17
CA GLU A 472 -16.17 -14.73 30.57
C GLU A 472 -17.29 -13.84 30.01
N SER A 473 -17.93 -14.27 28.92
CA SER A 473 -18.93 -13.47 28.20
C SER A 473 -20.35 -14.00 28.39
N SER A 474 -20.54 -15.21 28.92
CA SER A 474 -21.79 -15.98 28.91
C SER A 474 -23.01 -15.18 29.37
N GLU A 475 -22.93 -14.55 30.55
CA GLU A 475 -24.01 -13.74 31.13
C GLU A 475 -24.37 -12.53 30.24
N LEU A 476 -23.35 -11.84 29.72
CA LEU A 476 -23.54 -10.71 28.82
C LEU A 476 -24.11 -11.15 27.46
N MET A 477 -23.58 -12.23 26.87
CA MET A 477 -24.07 -12.79 25.60
C MET A 477 -25.55 -13.21 25.73
N ALA A 478 -25.90 -13.92 26.80
CA ALA A 478 -27.26 -14.32 27.11
C ALA A 478 -28.22 -13.12 27.25
N SER A 479 -27.76 -12.00 27.83
CA SER A 479 -28.58 -10.77 27.92
C SER A 479 -28.90 -10.13 26.55
N PHE A 480 -28.20 -10.54 25.48
CA PHE A 480 -28.48 -10.18 24.08
C PHE A 480 -29.04 -11.36 23.26
N GLY A 481 -29.34 -12.51 23.89
CA GLY A 481 -29.77 -13.74 23.20
C GLY A 481 -28.66 -14.47 22.44
N ILE A 482 -27.41 -14.05 22.58
CA ILE A 482 -26.26 -14.60 21.84
C ILE A 482 -25.77 -15.89 22.52
N ASN A 483 -25.53 -16.92 21.73
CA ASN A 483 -25.08 -18.23 22.18
C ASN A 483 -23.87 -18.70 21.34
N LEU A 484 -22.74 -18.99 22.02
CA LEU A 484 -21.49 -19.41 21.39
C LEU A 484 -21.29 -20.94 21.52
N HIS A 485 -21.29 -21.65 20.40
CA HIS A 485 -21.18 -23.11 20.39
C HIS A 485 -19.73 -23.56 20.47
N LEU A 486 -19.33 -24.10 21.62
CA LEU A 486 -17.97 -24.58 21.91
C LEU A 486 -17.51 -25.83 21.12
N LYS A 487 -18.25 -26.26 20.08
CA LYS A 487 -17.83 -27.33 19.16
C LYS A 487 -17.30 -26.70 17.87
N PRO A 488 -16.01 -26.87 17.51
CA PRO A 488 -15.45 -26.26 16.30
C PRO A 488 -16.06 -26.88 15.04
N THR A 489 -16.26 -26.06 14.01
CA THR A 489 -16.90 -26.44 12.75
C THR A 489 -16.15 -27.59 12.08
N LYS A 490 -16.81 -28.75 12.01
CA LYS A 490 -16.42 -29.86 11.15
C LYS A 490 -16.91 -29.59 9.73
N LEU A 491 -16.08 -29.91 8.75
CA LEU A 491 -16.40 -29.73 7.33
C LEU A 491 -15.70 -30.79 6.47
N LYS A 492 -16.13 -30.88 5.22
CA LYS A 492 -15.42 -31.63 4.17
C LYS A 492 -14.57 -30.64 3.35
N GLY A 493 -13.55 -31.19 2.71
CA GLY A 493 -12.73 -30.51 1.72
C GLY A 493 -12.21 -31.52 0.69
N ARG A 494 -11.45 -31.06 -0.29
CA ARG A 494 -10.92 -31.90 -1.38
C ARG A 494 -9.41 -31.72 -1.50
N VAL A 495 -8.67 -32.79 -1.79
CA VAL A 495 -7.22 -32.74 -2.03
C VAL A 495 -6.97 -32.87 -3.53
N LEU A 496 -6.65 -31.75 -4.19
CA LEU A 496 -6.34 -31.71 -5.61
C LEU A 496 -5.07 -32.51 -5.92
N ALA A 497 -5.08 -33.22 -7.04
CA ALA A 497 -3.89 -33.89 -7.56
C ALA A 497 -2.84 -32.86 -8.00
N ALA A 498 -1.59 -33.03 -7.56
CA ALA A 498 -0.48 -32.20 -7.99
C ALA A 498 -0.19 -32.36 -9.49
N PRO A 499 0.23 -31.30 -10.20
CA PRO A 499 0.55 -31.37 -11.61
C PRO A 499 1.81 -32.21 -11.88
N LYS A 500 1.78 -32.97 -12.97
CA LYS A 500 2.94 -33.56 -13.62
C LYS A 500 3.80 -32.42 -14.18
N LEU A 501 5.05 -32.36 -13.73
CA LEU A 501 6.03 -31.37 -14.15
C LEU A 501 7.03 -31.96 -15.14
N GLU A 502 7.49 -31.15 -16.07
CA GLU A 502 8.67 -31.43 -16.89
C GLU A 502 9.88 -30.73 -16.26
N GLY A 503 10.96 -31.47 -16.01
CA GLY A 503 12.09 -31.03 -15.16
C GLY A 503 11.89 -31.37 -13.68
N ASN A 504 12.98 -31.68 -12.96
CA ASN A 504 12.97 -32.08 -11.54
C ASN A 504 14.33 -31.86 -10.86
N GLN A 505 14.48 -32.35 -9.62
CA GLN A 505 15.70 -32.23 -8.78
C GLN A 505 16.96 -32.88 -9.38
N ARG A 506 16.81 -33.88 -10.24
CA ARG A 506 17.93 -34.57 -10.89
C ARG A 506 18.32 -33.93 -12.21
N ARG A 507 17.36 -33.43 -13.00
CA ARG A 507 17.60 -32.79 -14.30
C ARG A 507 16.56 -31.71 -14.58
N LEU A 508 17.02 -30.50 -14.91
CA LEU A 508 16.16 -29.35 -15.19
C LEU A 508 15.49 -29.44 -16.58
N LYS A 509 14.37 -28.74 -16.78
CA LYS A 509 13.67 -28.65 -18.08
C LYS A 509 14.55 -28.05 -19.18
N SER A 510 15.22 -26.94 -18.87
CA SER A 510 16.16 -26.26 -19.75
C SER A 510 17.29 -25.68 -18.90
N GLY A 511 18.40 -26.44 -18.82
CA GLY A 511 19.64 -25.99 -18.19
C GLY A 511 20.43 -25.07 -19.13
N LYS A 512 21.17 -24.13 -18.56
CA LYS A 512 21.94 -23.08 -19.26
C LYS A 512 23.38 -23.07 -18.79
N SER A 513 24.32 -23.05 -19.72
CA SER A 513 25.74 -23.11 -19.39
C SER A 513 26.29 -21.75 -18.97
N LEU A 514 27.07 -21.76 -17.88
CA LEU A 514 27.80 -20.61 -17.35
C LEU A 514 29.28 -20.72 -17.75
N THR A 515 29.65 -20.03 -18.81
CA THR A 515 30.99 -20.07 -19.41
C THR A 515 31.87 -18.87 -19.06
N LYS A 516 31.28 -17.69 -18.79
CA LYS A 516 32.04 -16.47 -18.47
C LYS A 516 31.49 -15.78 -17.22
N TYR A 517 32.24 -15.85 -16.12
CA TYR A 517 31.87 -15.27 -14.82
C TYR A 517 33.09 -14.90 -13.99
N MET A 518 32.88 -14.09 -12.96
CA MET A 518 33.89 -13.73 -11.96
C MET A 518 33.41 -14.06 -10.54
N PHE A 519 34.36 -14.26 -9.63
CA PHE A 519 34.11 -14.38 -8.20
C PHE A 519 34.90 -13.33 -7.42
N PHE A 520 34.22 -12.65 -6.50
CA PHE A 520 34.81 -11.72 -5.54
C PHE A 520 34.51 -12.17 -4.12
N ASN A 521 35.52 -12.15 -3.25
CA ASN A 521 35.35 -12.36 -1.81
C ASN A 521 35.32 -11.01 -1.08
N LEU A 522 34.22 -10.73 -0.37
CA LEU A 522 34.02 -9.53 0.45
C LEU A 522 33.85 -9.88 1.95
N SER A 523 34.06 -11.14 2.35
CA SER A 523 34.06 -11.51 3.77
C SER A 523 35.23 -10.87 4.51
N LEU A 524 34.98 -10.40 5.73
CA LEU A 524 35.98 -9.80 6.61
C LEU A 524 36.84 -10.86 7.33
N ALA A 525 36.46 -12.14 7.25
CA ALA A 525 37.21 -13.24 7.84
C ALA A 525 38.41 -13.64 6.97
N VAL A 526 39.62 -13.32 7.43
CA VAL A 526 40.88 -13.76 6.78
C VAL A 526 41.11 -15.24 7.07
N ASN A 527 40.54 -16.11 6.24
CA ASN A 527 40.80 -17.55 6.29
C ASN A 527 42.01 -17.88 5.40
N PRO A 528 43.14 -18.40 5.94
CA PRO A 528 44.33 -18.72 5.14
C PRO A 528 44.05 -19.79 4.08
N ASN A 529 43.12 -20.72 4.34
CA ASN A 529 42.80 -21.86 3.46
C ASN A 529 41.73 -21.51 2.41
N TRP A 530 41.40 -20.23 2.20
CA TRP A 530 40.29 -19.80 1.32
C TRP A 530 40.40 -20.33 -0.11
N ARG A 531 41.62 -20.50 -0.66
CA ARG A 531 41.84 -21.08 -2.00
C ARG A 531 41.41 -22.54 -2.09
N GLN A 532 41.66 -23.32 -1.03
CA GLN A 532 41.26 -24.73 -0.97
C GLN A 532 39.75 -24.86 -0.83
N LEU A 533 39.14 -24.05 0.04
CA LEU A 533 37.68 -23.96 0.19
C LEU A 533 36.99 -23.55 -1.11
N PHE A 534 37.54 -22.55 -1.80
CA PHE A 534 37.06 -22.09 -3.11
C PHE A 534 37.09 -23.19 -4.17
N ASN A 535 38.23 -23.88 -4.31
CA ASN A 535 38.37 -24.98 -5.26
C ASN A 535 37.40 -26.12 -4.95
N SER A 536 37.26 -26.50 -3.67
CA SER A 536 36.31 -27.53 -3.23
C SER A 536 34.86 -27.13 -3.56
N PHE A 537 34.44 -25.93 -3.15
CA PHE A 537 33.10 -25.40 -3.36
C PHE A 537 32.73 -25.31 -4.85
N PHE A 538 33.63 -24.83 -5.70
CA PHE A 538 33.35 -24.73 -7.14
C PHE A 538 33.42 -26.09 -7.85
N ASN A 539 34.27 -27.02 -7.44
CA ASN A 539 34.26 -28.38 -7.99
C ASN A 539 32.92 -29.09 -7.71
N GLU A 540 32.39 -29.01 -6.48
CA GLU A 540 31.10 -29.64 -6.14
C GLU A 540 29.91 -28.91 -6.79
N LEU A 541 29.97 -27.58 -6.92
CA LEU A 541 28.98 -26.80 -7.68
C LEU A 541 28.96 -27.18 -9.17
N ILE A 542 30.13 -27.38 -9.78
CA ILE A 542 30.25 -27.82 -11.19
C ILE A 542 29.68 -29.23 -11.36
N ALA A 543 30.13 -30.21 -10.56
CA ALA A 543 29.66 -31.60 -10.65
C ALA A 543 28.14 -31.72 -10.39
N THR A 544 27.61 -30.97 -9.42
CA THR A 544 26.15 -30.90 -9.19
C THR A 544 25.43 -30.23 -10.37
N GLY A 545 26.04 -29.20 -10.96
CA GLY A 545 25.55 -28.51 -12.14
C GLY A 545 25.43 -29.43 -13.35
N GLU A 546 26.50 -30.15 -13.69
CA GLU A 546 26.56 -31.12 -14.79
C GLU A 546 25.45 -32.18 -14.67
N GLY A 547 25.30 -32.80 -13.49
CA GLY A 547 24.21 -33.74 -13.24
C GLY A 547 22.82 -33.15 -13.47
N MET A 548 22.62 -31.88 -13.09
CA MET A 548 21.36 -31.14 -13.29
C MET A 548 21.15 -30.61 -14.72
N GLY A 549 22.17 -30.67 -15.59
CA GLY A 549 22.16 -30.11 -16.95
C GLY A 549 22.61 -28.64 -17.05
N VAL A 550 23.23 -28.09 -16.01
CA VAL A 550 23.75 -26.72 -15.90
C VAL A 550 25.28 -26.78 -15.97
N GLY A 551 25.84 -26.81 -17.19
CA GLY A 551 27.30 -26.86 -17.37
C GLY A 551 27.98 -25.57 -16.88
N ILE A 552 28.88 -25.67 -15.91
CA ILE A 552 29.63 -24.52 -15.39
C ILE A 552 31.11 -24.71 -15.75
N LYS A 553 31.66 -23.78 -16.54
CA LYS A 553 33.10 -23.79 -16.87
C LYS A 553 33.92 -23.56 -15.60
N LYS A 554 35.11 -24.15 -15.52
CA LYS A 554 36.10 -23.79 -14.49
C LYS A 554 36.45 -22.29 -14.59
N VAL A 555 36.73 -21.66 -13.45
CA VAL A 555 36.83 -20.21 -13.29
C VAL A 555 38.00 -19.62 -14.08
N ASP A 556 37.73 -18.66 -14.97
CA ASP A 556 38.77 -17.99 -15.78
C ASP A 556 39.53 -16.88 -15.03
N ALA A 557 38.94 -16.26 -14.00
CA ALA A 557 39.60 -15.20 -13.21
C ALA A 557 39.10 -15.16 -11.75
N MET A 558 40.03 -15.02 -10.81
CA MET A 558 39.77 -14.74 -9.39
C MET A 558 40.27 -13.35 -9.02
N ALA A 559 39.44 -12.55 -8.34
CA ALA A 559 39.82 -11.24 -7.83
C ALA A 559 39.48 -11.12 -6.34
N THR A 560 40.51 -11.05 -5.50
CA THR A 560 40.39 -10.81 -4.06
C THR A 560 40.84 -9.37 -3.78
N PRO A 561 39.96 -8.45 -3.35
CA PRO A 561 40.37 -7.11 -2.94
C PRO A 561 41.33 -7.17 -1.74
N PRO A 562 42.30 -6.25 -1.60
CA PRO A 562 43.16 -6.20 -0.43
C PRO A 562 42.33 -6.04 0.87
N PRO A 563 42.49 -6.92 1.89
CA PRO A 563 41.64 -6.93 3.09
C PRO A 563 41.58 -5.62 3.89
N GLN A 564 42.56 -4.73 3.68
CA GLN A 564 42.66 -3.43 4.34
C GLN A 564 41.59 -2.43 3.86
N GLN A 565 41.09 -2.52 2.62
CA GLN A 565 40.12 -1.55 2.08
C GLN A 565 38.72 -1.72 2.71
N LEU A 566 38.30 -2.96 2.96
CA LEU A 566 36.96 -3.27 3.50
C LEU A 566 36.74 -2.87 4.98
N LYS A 567 37.80 -2.54 5.73
CA LYS A 567 37.71 -2.14 7.14
C LYS A 567 37.27 -0.68 7.38
N SER A 568 37.09 0.11 6.32
CA SER A 568 37.06 1.58 6.37
C SER A 568 35.68 2.22 6.22
N GLY A 569 34.63 1.52 6.69
CA GLY A 569 33.24 1.99 6.68
C GLY A 569 32.44 1.50 5.46
N PRO A 570 31.09 1.59 5.51
CA PRO A 570 30.23 0.97 4.51
C PRO A 570 30.34 1.61 3.13
N TYR A 571 30.56 2.93 3.04
CA TYR A 571 30.69 3.65 1.77
C TYR A 571 31.81 3.08 0.88
N LYS A 572 33.02 2.90 1.44
CA LYS A 572 34.16 2.34 0.68
C LYS A 572 33.91 0.91 0.22
N SER A 573 33.09 0.13 0.94
CA SER A 573 32.64 -1.19 0.46
C SER A 573 31.69 -1.09 -0.75
N MET A 574 30.89 -0.02 -0.86
CA MET A 574 30.01 0.21 -2.01
C MET A 574 30.80 0.50 -3.29
N ASP A 575 31.82 1.37 -3.22
CA ASP A 575 32.64 1.69 -4.39
C ASP A 575 33.56 0.52 -4.81
N THR A 576 34.00 -0.34 -3.86
CA THR A 576 34.63 -1.63 -4.18
C THR A 576 33.67 -2.55 -4.96
N VAL A 577 32.42 -2.67 -4.50
CA VAL A 577 31.38 -3.47 -5.19
C VAL A 577 31.06 -2.90 -6.58
N GLY A 578 30.92 -1.57 -6.70
CA GLY A 578 30.68 -0.90 -7.97
C GLY A 578 31.82 -1.10 -8.96
N SER A 579 33.07 -1.03 -8.49
CA SER A 579 34.26 -1.28 -9.32
C SER A 579 34.36 -2.74 -9.78
N ALA A 580 34.07 -3.70 -8.89
CA ALA A 580 34.00 -5.13 -9.23
C ALA A 580 32.94 -5.43 -10.31
N LEU A 581 31.78 -4.78 -10.23
CA LEU A 581 30.71 -4.96 -11.22
C LEU A 581 30.97 -4.21 -12.53
N LYS A 582 31.60 -3.02 -12.50
CA LYS A 582 32.11 -2.35 -13.70
C LYS A 582 33.12 -3.24 -14.45
N MET A 583 34.05 -3.85 -13.71
CA MET A 583 35.04 -4.79 -14.27
C MET A 583 34.35 -6.01 -14.93
N ALA A 584 33.36 -6.61 -14.28
CA ALA A 584 32.61 -7.73 -14.84
C ALA A 584 31.74 -7.35 -16.06
N ALA A 585 31.17 -6.15 -16.06
CA ALA A 585 30.40 -5.61 -17.19
C ALA A 585 31.30 -5.35 -18.41
N ASN A 586 32.44 -4.70 -18.22
CA ASN A 586 33.46 -4.52 -19.26
C ASN A 586 33.95 -5.88 -19.81
N ASN A 587 34.04 -6.89 -18.97
CA ASN A 587 34.38 -8.26 -19.37
C ASN A 587 33.20 -9.05 -19.98
N SER A 588 32.00 -8.48 -20.11
CA SER A 588 30.79 -9.15 -20.61
C SER A 588 30.48 -10.47 -19.89
N CYS A 589 30.61 -10.48 -18.55
CA CYS A 589 30.32 -11.66 -17.74
C CYS A 589 28.80 -11.96 -17.71
N GLN A 590 28.44 -13.24 -17.86
CA GLN A 590 27.04 -13.71 -17.73
C GLN A 590 26.52 -13.62 -16.29
N MET A 591 27.41 -13.74 -15.30
CA MET A 591 27.07 -13.60 -13.89
C MET A 591 28.31 -13.22 -13.06
N VAL A 592 28.11 -12.62 -11.89
CA VAL A 592 29.14 -12.45 -10.85
C VAL A 592 28.72 -13.14 -9.55
N PHE A 593 29.64 -13.90 -8.97
CA PHE A 593 29.51 -14.42 -7.61
C PHE A 593 30.15 -13.48 -6.60
N PHE A 594 29.46 -13.28 -5.46
CA PHE A 594 29.99 -12.53 -4.33
C PHE A 594 29.87 -13.38 -3.06
N CYS A 595 31.00 -13.72 -2.44
CA CYS A 595 31.01 -14.17 -1.04
C CYS A 595 30.90 -12.92 -0.15
N VAL A 596 29.88 -12.85 0.72
CA VAL A 596 29.57 -11.66 1.54
C VAL A 596 29.35 -12.04 3.00
N PRO A 597 29.70 -11.15 3.95
CA PRO A 597 29.26 -11.28 5.33
C PRO A 597 27.76 -11.00 5.42
N LYS A 598 27.16 -11.32 6.57
CA LYS A 598 25.75 -11.01 6.87
C LYS A 598 25.54 -9.52 7.20
N HIS A 599 25.83 -8.66 6.22
CA HIS A 599 25.72 -7.21 6.32
C HIS A 599 24.86 -6.66 5.16
N ASP A 600 23.67 -6.14 5.50
CA ASP A 600 22.65 -5.77 4.51
C ASP A 600 23.13 -4.74 3.49
N GLU A 601 23.99 -3.80 3.91
CA GLU A 601 24.43 -2.67 3.08
C GLU A 601 25.31 -3.11 1.90
N ILE A 602 26.17 -4.11 2.11
CA ILE A 602 26.98 -4.73 1.05
C ILE A 602 26.06 -5.48 0.08
N TYR A 603 25.05 -6.17 0.60
CA TYR A 603 24.05 -6.84 -0.25
C TYR A 603 23.25 -5.84 -1.09
N TYR A 604 22.82 -4.71 -0.51
CA TYR A 604 22.10 -3.65 -1.22
C TYR A 604 22.96 -3.04 -2.32
N ALA A 605 24.25 -2.76 -2.05
CA ALA A 605 25.20 -2.31 -3.06
C ALA A 605 25.35 -3.30 -4.22
N VAL A 606 25.51 -4.61 -3.93
CA VAL A 606 25.65 -5.65 -4.97
C VAL A 606 24.40 -5.75 -5.85
N LYS A 607 23.20 -5.51 -5.29
CA LYS A 607 21.95 -5.50 -6.07
C LYS A 607 21.70 -4.21 -6.82
N TYR A 608 22.08 -3.06 -6.25
CA TYR A 608 21.99 -1.80 -6.97
C TYR A 608 22.95 -1.77 -8.17
N PHE A 609 24.24 -1.99 -7.94
CA PHE A 609 25.21 -1.97 -9.05
C PHE A 609 24.96 -3.09 -10.07
N GLY A 610 24.60 -4.29 -9.61
CA GLY A 610 24.34 -5.43 -10.50
C GLY A 610 23.07 -5.30 -11.30
N ASP A 611 21.93 -5.09 -10.63
CA ASP A 611 20.61 -5.16 -11.29
C ASP A 611 20.22 -3.84 -11.99
N ILE A 612 20.80 -2.68 -11.61
CA ILE A 612 20.38 -1.35 -12.08
C ILE A 612 21.47 -0.58 -12.84
N VAL A 613 22.73 -0.59 -12.36
CA VAL A 613 23.79 0.27 -12.93
C VAL A 613 24.51 -0.40 -14.09
N TYR A 614 24.77 -1.71 -14.01
CA TYR A 614 25.58 -2.44 -14.99
C TYR A 614 24.84 -3.59 -15.69
N GLY A 615 23.62 -3.95 -15.26
CA GLY A 615 22.82 -5.02 -15.88
C GLY A 615 23.40 -6.43 -15.76
N VAL A 616 24.39 -6.66 -14.89
CA VAL A 616 25.08 -7.94 -14.73
C VAL A 616 24.43 -8.79 -13.63
N PRO A 617 23.92 -10.00 -13.92
CA PRO A 617 23.32 -10.86 -12.90
C PRO A 617 24.27 -11.19 -11.74
N THR A 618 23.81 -11.05 -10.48
CA THR A 618 24.65 -11.28 -9.30
C THR A 618 24.13 -12.39 -8.37
N GLN A 619 24.99 -13.33 -7.98
CA GLN A 619 24.69 -14.39 -7.02
C GLN A 619 25.53 -14.24 -5.74
N CYS A 620 24.88 -13.80 -4.66
CA CYS A 620 25.52 -13.68 -3.35
C CYS A 620 25.51 -15.02 -2.60
N ILE A 621 26.60 -15.32 -1.92
CA ILE A 621 26.79 -16.48 -1.05
C ILE A 621 27.18 -15.90 0.32
N LEU A 622 26.51 -16.32 1.40
CA LEU A 622 26.96 -15.95 2.75
C LEU A 622 28.24 -16.71 3.08
N ASP A 623 29.23 -16.03 3.65
CA ASP A 623 30.50 -16.63 4.09
C ASP A 623 30.31 -17.86 5.00
N THR A 624 29.41 -17.76 5.98
CA THR A 624 28.94 -18.88 6.81
C THR A 624 28.50 -20.09 6.00
N ASN A 625 27.75 -19.91 4.90
CA ASN A 625 27.34 -21.02 4.02
C ASN A 625 28.44 -21.46 3.05
N PHE A 626 29.39 -20.59 2.70
CA PHE A 626 30.57 -20.93 1.89
C PHE A 626 31.57 -21.80 2.67
N MET A 627 31.62 -21.64 4.00
CA MET A 627 32.44 -22.45 4.90
C MET A 627 31.77 -23.76 5.34
N THR A 628 30.43 -23.79 5.49
CA THR A 628 29.71 -24.94 6.07
C THR A 628 28.93 -25.79 5.07
N THR A 629 28.68 -25.29 3.86
CA THR A 629 28.02 -25.98 2.74
C THR A 629 26.82 -26.87 3.17
N PRO A 630 25.69 -26.27 3.61
CA PRO A 630 24.56 -27.04 4.14
C PRO A 630 24.00 -28.08 3.15
N ARG A 631 23.42 -29.17 3.68
CA ARG A 631 22.90 -30.28 2.84
C ARG A 631 21.90 -29.78 1.79
N GLY A 632 22.20 -30.02 0.51
CA GLY A 632 21.38 -29.59 -0.63
C GLY A 632 21.57 -28.12 -1.06
N TYR A 633 22.60 -27.43 -0.55
CA TYR A 633 22.84 -26.02 -0.85
C TYR A 633 23.13 -25.76 -2.34
N PHE A 634 23.95 -26.60 -2.99
CA PHE A 634 24.30 -26.44 -4.40
C PHE A 634 23.08 -26.50 -5.33
N GLN A 635 22.18 -27.48 -5.16
CA GLN A 635 20.93 -27.56 -5.94
C GLN A 635 20.10 -26.27 -5.81
N ASN A 636 19.95 -25.76 -4.59
CA ASN A 636 19.22 -24.53 -4.31
C ASN A 636 19.90 -23.27 -4.89
N ILE A 637 21.23 -23.26 -5.02
CA ILE A 637 21.97 -22.24 -5.76
C ILE A 637 21.74 -22.41 -7.27
N LEU A 638 21.88 -23.62 -7.81
CA LEU A 638 21.80 -23.92 -9.24
C LEU A 638 20.43 -23.55 -9.83
N TYR A 639 19.32 -23.80 -9.11
CA TYR A 639 18.00 -23.28 -9.50
C TYR A 639 18.01 -21.75 -9.72
N LYS A 640 18.69 -21.00 -8.84
CA LYS A 640 18.78 -19.53 -8.88
C LYS A 640 19.80 -19.02 -9.90
N ILE A 641 20.80 -19.84 -10.29
CA ILE A 641 21.73 -19.54 -11.39
C ILE A 641 21.00 -19.73 -12.71
N ASN A 642 20.44 -20.93 -12.94
CA ASN A 642 19.79 -21.28 -14.20
C ASN A 642 18.67 -20.29 -14.56
N ALA A 643 17.83 -19.92 -13.59
CA ALA A 643 16.76 -18.93 -13.80
C ALA A 643 17.25 -17.50 -14.11
N LYS A 644 18.49 -17.13 -13.77
CA LYS A 644 19.12 -15.85 -14.17
C LYS A 644 19.78 -15.91 -15.55
N LEU A 645 20.16 -17.10 -15.99
CA LEU A 645 20.71 -17.37 -17.32
C LEU A 645 19.59 -17.67 -18.34
N ASP A 646 18.35 -17.23 -18.07
CA ASP A 646 17.15 -17.45 -18.88
C ASP A 646 16.76 -18.94 -19.05
N GLY A 647 17.18 -19.80 -18.12
CA GLY A 647 16.86 -21.23 -18.06
C GLY A 647 15.56 -21.55 -17.34
N GLN A 648 15.02 -22.74 -17.58
CA GLN A 648 13.78 -23.23 -16.98
C GLN A 648 14.08 -24.43 -16.08
N ASN A 649 13.68 -24.36 -14.82
CA ASN A 649 13.97 -25.42 -13.85
C ASN A 649 12.94 -26.55 -13.94
N GLN A 650 11.67 -26.18 -13.84
CA GLN A 650 10.51 -27.06 -14.03
C GLN A 650 9.35 -26.27 -14.63
N VAL A 651 8.51 -26.92 -15.46
CA VAL A 651 7.32 -26.34 -16.08
C VAL A 651 6.13 -27.29 -16.00
N LEU A 652 4.91 -26.78 -16.14
CA LEU A 652 3.71 -27.62 -16.22
C LEU A 652 3.73 -28.45 -17.51
N SER A 653 3.53 -29.77 -17.39
CA SER A 653 3.50 -30.64 -18.57
C SER A 653 2.37 -30.27 -19.53
N ALA A 654 2.65 -30.29 -20.84
CA ALA A 654 1.72 -29.78 -21.85
C ALA A 654 0.28 -30.34 -21.77
N PRO A 655 0.05 -31.65 -21.48
CA PRO A 655 -1.31 -32.20 -21.36
C PRO A 655 -2.10 -31.80 -20.10
N GLN A 656 -1.46 -31.10 -19.14
CA GLN A 656 -2.10 -30.66 -17.89
C GLN A 656 -2.22 -29.14 -17.74
N ARG A 657 -1.81 -28.39 -18.77
CA ARG A 657 -2.24 -27.00 -18.94
C ARG A 657 -3.68 -27.08 -19.44
N PRO A 658 -4.71 -26.73 -18.65
CA PRO A 658 -6.09 -27.01 -19.06
C PRO A 658 -6.42 -26.18 -20.30
N ASP A 659 -7.16 -26.74 -21.26
CA ASP A 659 -7.20 -26.19 -22.62
C ASP A 659 -7.73 -24.73 -22.69
N LYS A 660 -8.57 -24.33 -21.72
CA LYS A 660 -9.06 -22.95 -21.54
C LYS A 660 -7.95 -21.90 -21.31
N PHE A 661 -6.72 -22.30 -20.97
CA PHE A 661 -5.67 -21.39 -20.49
C PHE A 661 -4.56 -21.06 -21.50
N THR A 662 -4.23 -21.94 -22.46
CA THR A 662 -2.88 -21.91 -23.07
C THR A 662 -2.72 -22.25 -24.55
N ARG A 663 -3.58 -23.10 -25.16
CA ARG A 663 -3.24 -23.67 -26.49
C ARG A 663 -3.43 -22.71 -27.65
N ASP A 664 -4.59 -22.05 -27.74
CA ASP A 664 -4.96 -21.23 -28.89
C ASP A 664 -5.05 -19.72 -28.57
N VAL A 665 -4.63 -19.33 -27.36
CA VAL A 665 -4.80 -17.96 -26.82
C VAL A 665 -3.50 -17.50 -26.19
N LEU A 666 -3.02 -16.33 -26.63
CA LEU A 666 -1.91 -15.62 -25.97
C LEU A 666 -2.39 -15.12 -24.59
N THR A 667 -2.04 -15.86 -23.55
CA THR A 667 -2.38 -15.57 -22.15
C THR A 667 -1.20 -14.94 -21.42
N MET A 668 -1.50 -13.91 -20.62
CA MET A 668 -0.56 -13.30 -19.68
C MET A 668 -1.06 -13.48 -18.24
N ILE A 669 -0.21 -14.04 -17.38
CA ILE A 669 -0.49 -14.20 -15.95
C ILE A 669 0.30 -13.15 -15.16
N ILE A 670 -0.42 -12.38 -14.35
CA ILE A 670 0.09 -11.21 -13.62
C ILE A 670 0.07 -11.48 -12.11
N GLY A 671 1.11 -11.06 -11.41
CA GLY A 671 1.13 -10.92 -9.95
C GLY A 671 1.26 -9.47 -9.56
N VAL A 672 0.58 -9.04 -8.48
CA VAL A 672 0.68 -7.70 -7.89
C VAL A 672 0.79 -7.82 -6.36
N ASP A 673 1.73 -7.09 -5.77
CA ASP A 673 1.97 -6.97 -4.33
C ASP A 673 2.32 -5.51 -3.98
N VAL A 674 2.00 -5.08 -2.76
CA VAL A 674 2.42 -3.78 -2.22
C VAL A 674 3.15 -3.99 -0.90
N THR A 675 4.41 -3.53 -0.86
CA THR A 675 5.25 -3.55 0.34
C THR A 675 5.40 -2.14 0.90
N HIS A 676 4.78 -1.89 2.04
CA HIS A 676 4.94 -0.64 2.80
C HIS A 676 6.34 -0.47 3.44
N PRO A 677 6.71 0.76 3.84
CA PRO A 677 7.78 0.97 4.80
C PRO A 677 7.45 0.29 6.15
N GLY A 678 8.45 0.12 7.02
CA GLY A 678 8.18 -0.18 8.41
C GLY A 678 7.66 1.06 9.13
N THR A 679 7.09 0.87 10.32
CA THR A 679 6.41 1.94 11.06
C THR A 679 7.40 2.77 11.90
N ASN A 680 8.53 3.21 11.31
CA ASN A 680 9.62 3.80 12.09
C ASN A 680 10.35 5.01 11.44
N PRO A 681 9.97 6.25 11.81
CA PRO A 681 10.74 7.46 11.47
C PRO A 681 12.10 7.61 12.18
N LEU A 682 12.51 6.66 13.03
CA LEU A 682 13.69 6.75 13.91
C LEU A 682 14.55 5.47 13.93
N ALA A 683 14.34 4.55 13.00
CA ALA A 683 15.45 3.82 12.43
C ALA A 683 15.93 4.61 11.23
N ASN A 684 17.13 4.32 10.75
CA ASN A 684 17.51 4.66 9.39
C ASN A 684 16.74 3.72 8.44
N GLU A 685 15.41 3.85 8.37
CA GLU A 685 14.63 3.24 7.31
C GLU A 685 14.96 3.96 6.01
N LYS A 686 15.80 3.29 5.23
CA LYS A 686 16.40 3.78 3.99
C LYS A 686 15.41 3.84 2.83
N VAL A 687 14.12 3.62 3.12
CA VAL A 687 12.97 3.74 2.22
C VAL A 687 11.76 4.11 3.08
N ILE A 688 11.07 5.20 2.73
CA ILE A 688 9.86 5.68 3.43
C ILE A 688 8.59 5.64 2.56
N SER A 689 8.74 5.48 1.24
CA SER A 689 7.64 5.24 0.30
C SER A 689 7.07 3.82 0.40
N SER A 690 5.79 3.64 0.04
CA SER A 690 5.23 2.31 -0.25
C SER A 690 5.65 1.88 -1.65
N ILE A 691 5.98 0.61 -1.84
CA ILE A 691 6.39 0.08 -3.14
C ILE A 691 5.36 -0.91 -3.65
N ALA A 692 4.70 -0.56 -4.76
CA ALA A 692 3.96 -1.51 -5.57
C ALA A 692 4.92 -2.24 -6.52
N ALA A 693 4.70 -3.53 -6.70
CA ALA A 693 5.35 -4.31 -7.74
C ALA A 693 4.33 -5.14 -8.50
N SER A 694 4.50 -5.16 -9.82
CA SER A 694 3.78 -6.07 -10.70
C SER A 694 4.77 -6.91 -11.50
N VAL A 695 4.39 -8.16 -11.75
CA VAL A 695 5.14 -9.08 -12.60
C VAL A 695 4.20 -9.75 -13.59
N ALA A 696 4.64 -9.96 -14.83
CA ALA A 696 3.83 -10.58 -15.88
C ALA A 696 4.60 -11.68 -16.63
N SER A 697 3.95 -12.83 -16.83
CA SER A 697 4.50 -13.92 -17.64
C SER A 697 4.58 -13.53 -19.11
N PHE A 698 5.68 -13.88 -19.78
CA PHE A 698 5.85 -13.65 -21.21
C PHE A 698 6.10 -14.91 -22.04
N ASP A 699 6.05 -16.08 -21.41
CA ASP A 699 6.20 -17.40 -22.02
C ASP A 699 4.95 -18.27 -21.85
N SER A 700 4.66 -19.14 -22.82
CA SER A 700 3.53 -20.10 -22.79
C SER A 700 3.67 -21.22 -21.76
N ASP A 701 4.84 -21.33 -21.11
CA ASP A 701 5.10 -22.22 -19.98
C ASP A 701 4.79 -21.55 -18.61
N PHE A 702 4.49 -20.24 -18.60
CA PHE A 702 4.31 -19.40 -17.41
C PHE A 702 5.44 -19.53 -16.39
N SER A 703 6.68 -19.64 -16.89
CA SER A 703 7.90 -19.87 -16.10
C SER A 703 8.79 -18.63 -16.00
N LYS A 704 8.65 -17.69 -16.95
CA LYS A 704 9.46 -16.47 -17.07
C LYS A 704 8.60 -15.22 -16.96
N TYR A 705 9.00 -14.30 -16.08
CA TYR A 705 8.23 -13.11 -15.75
C TYR A 705 9.09 -11.85 -15.87
N MET A 706 8.55 -10.82 -16.50
CA MET A 706 9.07 -9.45 -16.38
C MET A 706 8.62 -8.89 -15.03
N ALA A 707 9.38 -7.95 -14.46
CA ALA A 707 8.98 -7.18 -13.28
C ALA A 707 8.96 -5.67 -13.59
N THR A 708 8.03 -4.96 -12.97
CA THR A 708 7.88 -3.49 -13.01
C THR A 708 7.47 -3.00 -11.64
N ILE A 709 7.94 -1.82 -11.23
CA ILE A 709 7.81 -1.30 -9.86
C ILE A 709 7.33 0.16 -9.85
N ALA A 710 6.64 0.57 -8.80
CA ALA A 710 6.24 1.96 -8.58
C ALA A 710 6.36 2.31 -7.09
N ALA A 711 6.75 3.55 -6.80
CA ALA A 711 6.61 4.12 -5.47
C ALA A 711 5.28 4.89 -5.40
N GLN A 712 4.63 4.79 -4.26
CA GLN A 712 3.39 5.47 -3.93
C GLN A 712 3.42 5.89 -2.45
N PRO A 713 2.60 6.86 -2.01
CA PRO A 713 2.72 7.43 -0.67
C PRO A 713 2.64 6.39 0.47
N MET A 714 3.25 6.69 1.61
CA MET A 714 3.32 5.81 2.78
C MET A 714 1.92 5.27 3.19
N ASN A 715 1.82 3.96 3.35
CA ASN A 715 0.59 3.20 3.66
C ASN A 715 -0.52 3.23 2.58
N THR A 716 -0.23 3.73 1.38
CA THR A 716 -1.13 3.56 0.21
C THR A 716 -1.08 2.11 -0.24
N GLU A 717 -2.19 1.39 -0.15
CA GLU A 717 -2.31 0.00 -0.61
C GLU A 717 -2.73 -0.09 -2.09
N ILE A 718 -3.56 0.82 -2.59
CA ILE A 718 -4.09 0.78 -3.96
C ILE A 718 -3.06 1.29 -4.98
N VAL A 719 -2.87 0.56 -6.09
CA VAL A 719 -1.82 0.84 -7.09
C VAL A 719 -2.32 1.84 -8.15
N GLY A 720 -2.27 3.13 -7.82
CA GLY A 720 -2.82 4.21 -8.67
C GLY A 720 -2.22 4.33 -10.08
N ASN A 721 -0.94 3.97 -10.27
CA ASN A 721 -0.22 4.05 -11.55
C ASN A 721 -0.07 2.68 -12.23
N PHE A 722 -1.01 1.75 -11.99
CA PHE A 722 -0.91 0.37 -12.50
C PHE A 722 -0.92 0.29 -14.04
N ASP A 723 -1.59 1.23 -14.71
CA ASP A 723 -1.58 1.35 -16.17
C ASP A 723 -0.17 1.56 -16.74
N GLN A 724 0.61 2.48 -16.16
CA GLN A 724 1.97 2.79 -16.60
C GLN A 724 2.92 1.60 -16.41
N MET A 725 2.78 0.88 -15.29
CA MET A 725 3.50 -0.37 -15.04
C MET A 725 3.13 -1.43 -16.09
N PHE A 726 1.84 -1.54 -16.39
CA PHE A 726 1.30 -2.58 -17.26
C PHE A 726 1.57 -2.32 -18.75
N VAL A 727 1.60 -1.07 -19.21
CA VAL A 727 2.05 -0.70 -20.58
C VAL A 727 3.43 -1.27 -20.89
N LYS A 728 4.39 -1.13 -19.96
CA LYS A 728 5.76 -1.68 -20.11
C LYS A 728 5.76 -3.21 -20.24
N GLN A 729 4.87 -3.90 -19.50
CA GLN A 729 4.68 -5.35 -19.60
C GLN A 729 4.04 -5.77 -20.93
N LEU A 730 3.04 -5.02 -21.41
CA LEU A 730 2.40 -5.26 -22.71
C LEU A 730 3.38 -5.07 -23.87
N GLN A 731 4.18 -4.01 -23.85
CA GLN A 731 5.26 -3.76 -24.81
C GLN A 731 6.30 -4.91 -24.81
N PHE A 732 6.77 -5.33 -23.64
CA PHE A 732 7.71 -6.45 -23.54
C PHE A 732 7.11 -7.76 -24.07
N PHE A 733 5.89 -8.10 -23.66
CA PHE A 733 5.17 -9.29 -24.14
C PHE A 733 5.04 -9.28 -25.67
N TYR A 734 4.65 -8.14 -26.25
CA TYR A 734 4.54 -7.95 -27.70
C TYR A 734 5.87 -8.23 -28.43
N THR A 735 7.02 -7.76 -27.90
CA THR A 735 8.33 -8.08 -28.49
C THR A 735 8.71 -9.56 -28.39
N LYS A 736 8.24 -10.28 -27.37
CA LYS A 736 8.56 -11.71 -27.17
C LYS A 736 7.57 -12.67 -27.84
N ASN A 737 6.34 -12.22 -28.12
CA ASN A 737 5.25 -13.04 -28.66
C ASN A 737 4.88 -12.62 -30.08
N GLY A 738 5.87 -12.52 -30.97
CA GLY A 738 5.67 -12.35 -32.41
C GLY A 738 4.91 -11.09 -32.81
N ARG A 739 5.11 -9.97 -32.10
CA ARG A 739 4.39 -8.70 -32.28
C ARG A 739 2.86 -8.86 -32.14
N GLN A 740 2.43 -9.59 -31.11
CA GLN A 740 1.02 -9.68 -30.71
C GLN A 740 0.85 -9.40 -29.21
N PHE A 741 -0.18 -8.63 -28.87
CA PHE A 741 -0.61 -8.40 -27.49
C PHE A 741 -1.41 -9.61 -26.95
N PRO A 742 -1.39 -9.86 -25.63
CA PRO A 742 -2.15 -10.96 -25.05
C PRO A 742 -3.66 -10.75 -25.19
N ARG A 743 -4.38 -11.83 -25.48
CA ARG A 743 -5.85 -11.86 -25.65
C ARG A 743 -6.58 -12.32 -24.38
N SER A 744 -5.82 -12.82 -23.41
CA SER A 744 -6.24 -13.28 -22.08
C SER A 744 -5.29 -12.71 -21.03
N VAL A 745 -5.85 -12.17 -19.95
CA VAL A 745 -5.12 -11.67 -18.78
C VAL A 745 -5.71 -12.29 -17.51
N ILE A 746 -4.84 -12.85 -16.66
CA ILE A 746 -5.24 -13.39 -15.36
C ILE A 746 -4.35 -12.77 -14.28
N LEU A 747 -4.95 -12.02 -13.35
CA LEU A 747 -4.23 -11.26 -12.33
C LEU A 747 -4.45 -11.85 -10.94
N PHE A 748 -3.35 -11.95 -10.16
CA PHE A 748 -3.35 -12.32 -8.75
C PHE A 748 -2.81 -11.17 -7.89
N ARG A 749 -3.63 -10.65 -6.97
CA ARG A 749 -3.35 -9.50 -6.09
C ARG A 749 -3.22 -9.93 -4.62
N ASP A 750 -2.05 -9.79 -4.01
CA ASP A 750 -1.86 -9.90 -2.54
C ASP A 750 -1.79 -8.50 -1.92
N GLY A 751 -1.90 -8.40 -0.60
CA GLY A 751 -1.90 -7.17 0.19
C GLY A 751 -3.29 -6.71 0.68
N VAL A 752 -4.29 -6.71 -0.20
CA VAL A 752 -5.61 -6.08 0.06
C VAL A 752 -6.50 -6.84 1.04
N SER A 753 -7.18 -6.09 1.92
CA SER A 753 -8.21 -6.60 2.84
C SER A 753 -9.62 -6.57 2.22
N GLU A 754 -10.59 -7.26 2.82
CA GLU A 754 -11.97 -7.35 2.31
C GLU A 754 -12.65 -5.97 2.14
N GLY A 755 -12.42 -5.05 3.09
CA GLY A 755 -12.90 -3.66 3.03
C GLY A 755 -12.27 -2.79 1.93
N GLN A 756 -11.37 -3.35 1.11
CA GLN A 756 -10.71 -2.69 -0.02
C GLN A 756 -11.05 -3.35 -1.37
N PHE A 757 -11.92 -4.38 -1.40
CA PHE A 757 -12.25 -5.07 -2.66
C PHE A 757 -12.94 -4.15 -3.67
N SER A 758 -13.86 -3.27 -3.23
CA SER A 758 -14.43 -2.21 -4.08
C SER A 758 -13.33 -1.30 -4.64
N GLN A 759 -12.41 -0.82 -3.80
CA GLN A 759 -11.31 0.03 -4.23
C GLN A 759 -10.46 -0.60 -5.34
N VAL A 760 -10.23 -1.92 -5.31
CA VAL A 760 -9.55 -2.66 -6.40
C VAL A 760 -10.40 -2.69 -7.68
N ILE A 761 -11.70 -2.98 -7.56
CA ILE A 761 -12.63 -3.04 -8.71
C ILE A 761 -12.79 -1.67 -9.37
N ASP A 762 -12.92 -0.62 -8.58
CA ASP A 762 -13.22 0.74 -9.04
C ASP A 762 -11.96 1.46 -9.56
N ASN A 763 -10.77 1.16 -9.01
CA ASN A 763 -9.54 1.92 -9.28
C ASN A 763 -8.38 1.12 -9.91
N GLU A 764 -8.22 -0.18 -9.65
CA GLU A 764 -7.12 -0.98 -10.25
C GLU A 764 -7.55 -1.69 -11.53
N ILE A 765 -8.71 -2.36 -11.53
CA ILE A 765 -9.19 -3.13 -12.70
C ILE A 765 -9.36 -2.27 -13.97
N PRO A 766 -9.90 -1.03 -13.93
CA PRO A 766 -10.06 -0.20 -15.12
C PRO A 766 -8.74 0.26 -15.76
N LEU A 767 -7.65 0.30 -14.97
CA LEU A 767 -6.31 0.66 -15.45
C LEU A 767 -5.74 -0.40 -16.41
N ILE A 768 -6.18 -1.66 -16.29
CA ILE A 768 -5.86 -2.73 -17.26
C ILE A 768 -6.37 -2.33 -18.64
N GLY A 769 -7.66 -1.98 -18.75
CA GLY A 769 -8.27 -1.53 -20.01
C GLY A 769 -7.65 -0.23 -20.54
N LYS A 770 -7.30 0.71 -19.64
CA LYS A 770 -6.61 1.96 -19.99
C LYS A 770 -5.25 1.69 -20.65
N ALA A 771 -4.45 0.77 -20.09
CA ALA A 771 -3.16 0.38 -20.66
C ALA A 771 -3.30 -0.22 -22.07
N PHE A 772 -4.24 -1.16 -22.28
CA PHE A 772 -4.50 -1.72 -23.62
C PHE A 772 -4.87 -0.63 -24.64
N ARG A 773 -5.77 0.29 -24.28
CA ARG A 773 -6.13 1.42 -25.15
C ARG A 773 -4.92 2.31 -25.48
N SER A 774 -4.06 2.59 -24.51
CA SER A 774 -2.86 3.42 -24.71
C SER A 774 -1.79 2.80 -25.61
N VAL A 775 -1.80 1.48 -25.83
CA VAL A 775 -0.91 0.79 -26.80
C VAL A 775 -1.64 0.41 -28.10
N GLY A 776 -2.81 1.00 -28.36
CA GLY A 776 -3.62 0.73 -29.56
C GLY A 776 -4.23 -0.68 -29.61
N ALA A 777 -4.23 -1.41 -28.49
CA ALA A 777 -4.66 -2.80 -28.43
C ALA A 777 -6.11 -2.94 -27.94
N LYS A 778 -6.79 -3.98 -28.42
CA LYS A 778 -8.12 -4.36 -27.93
C LYS A 778 -8.02 -4.94 -26.52
N GLU A 779 -8.91 -4.53 -25.61
CA GLU A 779 -9.01 -5.09 -24.26
C GLU A 779 -9.23 -6.62 -24.30
N PRO A 780 -8.49 -7.40 -23.48
CA PRO A 780 -8.55 -8.86 -23.46
C PRO A 780 -9.74 -9.35 -22.63
N LYS A 781 -9.89 -10.67 -22.50
CA LYS A 781 -10.60 -11.23 -21.34
C LYS A 781 -9.75 -11.04 -20.09
N ILE A 782 -10.36 -10.59 -18.99
CA ILE A 782 -9.72 -10.37 -17.70
C ILE A 782 -10.35 -11.27 -16.64
N THR A 783 -9.53 -11.98 -15.86
CA THR A 783 -9.94 -12.61 -14.59
C THR A 783 -9.03 -12.11 -13.47
N VAL A 784 -9.62 -11.74 -12.32
CA VAL A 784 -8.90 -11.16 -11.17
C VAL A 784 -9.16 -11.98 -9.91
N PHE A 785 -8.09 -12.45 -9.29
CA PHE A 785 -8.09 -13.08 -7.97
C PHE A 785 -7.37 -12.19 -6.96
N VAL A 786 -8.01 -11.89 -5.84
CA VAL A 786 -7.30 -11.52 -4.62
C VAL A 786 -6.77 -12.79 -3.95
N VAL A 787 -5.57 -12.71 -3.38
CA VAL A 787 -4.92 -13.77 -2.61
C VAL A 787 -4.58 -13.23 -1.23
N GLN A 788 -5.06 -13.87 -0.17
CA GLN A 788 -4.82 -13.46 1.21
C GLN A 788 -4.17 -14.60 1.98
N LYS A 789 -2.88 -14.48 2.31
CA LYS A 789 -2.18 -15.45 3.18
C LYS A 789 -2.24 -15.10 4.68
N ARG A 790 -2.62 -13.86 5.02
CA ARG A 790 -2.52 -13.30 6.39
C ARG A 790 -3.86 -13.31 7.15
N HIS A 791 -4.58 -14.44 7.13
CA HIS A 791 -5.83 -14.64 7.87
C HIS A 791 -5.67 -15.54 9.11
N HIS A 792 -6.73 -15.66 9.92
CA HIS A 792 -6.76 -16.45 11.17
C HIS A 792 -7.39 -17.84 11.04
N THR A 793 -8.10 -18.15 9.96
CA THR A 793 -8.55 -19.52 9.64
C THR A 793 -7.39 -20.53 9.64
N ARG A 794 -7.57 -21.64 10.35
CA ARG A 794 -6.71 -22.82 10.44
C ARG A 794 -7.55 -24.05 10.12
N LEU A 795 -6.90 -25.08 9.60
CA LEU A 795 -7.53 -26.35 9.24
C LEU A 795 -6.68 -27.50 9.78
N MET A 796 -7.33 -28.52 10.32
CA MET A 796 -6.72 -29.75 10.82
C MET A 796 -7.48 -30.96 10.23
N PRO A 797 -6.82 -32.08 9.89
CA PRO A 797 -7.53 -33.33 9.57
C PRO A 797 -8.39 -33.80 10.74
N LEU A 798 -9.63 -34.22 10.49
CA LEU A 798 -10.51 -34.78 11.53
C LEU A 798 -9.97 -36.10 12.08
N VAL A 799 -9.25 -36.86 11.25
CA VAL A 799 -8.60 -38.13 11.60
C VAL A 799 -7.12 -38.04 11.21
N PRO A 800 -6.16 -38.49 12.05
CA PRO A 800 -4.75 -38.55 11.69
C PRO A 800 -4.55 -39.37 10.41
N LYS A 801 -3.88 -38.78 9.41
CA LYS A 801 -3.45 -39.48 8.21
C LYS A 801 -1.99 -39.90 8.34
N PHE A 802 -1.61 -40.99 7.70
CA PHE A 802 -0.22 -41.47 7.61
C PHE A 802 0.21 -41.48 6.15
N ASN A 803 1.50 -41.26 5.89
CA ASN A 803 2.07 -41.41 4.56
C ASN A 803 2.57 -42.84 4.32
N ASP A 804 2.97 -43.13 3.08
CA ASP A 804 3.48 -44.42 2.58
C ASP A 804 4.70 -44.97 3.35
N LYS A 805 5.25 -44.21 4.30
CA LYS A 805 6.37 -44.58 5.18
C LYS A 805 5.95 -44.72 6.65
N GLY A 806 4.65 -44.88 6.91
CA GLY A 806 4.07 -45.03 8.25
C GLY A 806 4.16 -43.79 9.14
N ARG A 807 4.49 -42.60 8.59
CA ARG A 807 4.65 -41.38 9.38
C ARG A 807 3.39 -40.54 9.35
N GLU A 808 2.98 -40.07 10.53
CA GLU A 808 1.85 -39.15 10.72
C GLU A 808 2.03 -37.88 9.87
N ILE A 809 1.02 -37.56 9.07
CA ILE A 809 0.89 -36.32 8.30
C ILE A 809 0.23 -35.28 9.23
N ARG A 810 1.06 -34.61 10.03
CA ARG A 810 0.62 -33.68 11.09
C ARG A 810 -0.17 -32.47 10.60
N ASN A 811 -0.07 -32.12 9.32
CA ASN A 811 -0.75 -30.98 8.70
C ASN A 811 -1.74 -31.46 7.62
N ILE A 812 -2.67 -30.59 7.22
CA ILE A 812 -3.45 -30.85 6.00
C ILE A 812 -2.50 -30.98 4.77
N PRO A 813 -2.77 -31.92 3.85
CA PRO A 813 -1.88 -32.17 2.71
C PRO A 813 -1.88 -31.02 1.70
N ALA A 814 -0.77 -30.89 0.95
CA ALA A 814 -0.68 -29.96 -0.17
C ALA A 814 -1.75 -30.29 -1.23
N GLY A 815 -2.47 -29.26 -1.68
CA GLY A 815 -3.63 -29.39 -2.57
C GLY A 815 -4.97 -29.45 -1.85
N THR A 816 -5.01 -29.39 -0.51
CA THR A 816 -6.28 -29.28 0.24
C THR A 816 -6.99 -27.97 -0.10
N VAL A 817 -8.23 -28.07 -0.58
CA VAL A 817 -9.16 -26.99 -0.90
C VAL A 817 -10.41 -27.10 -0.02
N VAL A 818 -10.91 -25.93 0.39
CA VAL A 818 -12.23 -25.75 1.00
C VAL A 818 -12.89 -24.55 0.32
N ASP A 819 -14.02 -24.80 -0.35
CA ASP A 819 -14.80 -23.83 -1.11
C ASP A 819 -16.29 -23.87 -0.74
N HIS A 820 -16.57 -24.28 0.50
CA HIS A 820 -17.89 -24.29 1.10
C HIS A 820 -17.82 -24.22 2.65
N THR A 821 -18.98 -24.08 3.30
CA THR A 821 -19.19 -24.14 4.77
C THR A 821 -18.58 -22.98 5.57
N ILE A 822 -17.26 -22.77 5.51
CA ILE A 822 -16.54 -21.70 6.23
C ILE A 822 -16.21 -20.48 5.35
N THR A 823 -16.52 -20.58 4.06
CA THR A 823 -16.45 -19.51 3.05
C THR A 823 -17.55 -18.47 3.25
N ASN A 824 -17.24 -17.19 3.05
CA ASN A 824 -18.21 -16.10 3.08
C ASN A 824 -19.16 -16.19 1.86
N PRO A 825 -20.50 -16.27 2.06
CA PRO A 825 -21.46 -16.54 0.97
C PRO A 825 -21.60 -15.40 -0.05
N LEU A 826 -21.22 -14.16 0.32
CA LEU A 826 -21.16 -13.03 -0.63
C LEU A 826 -19.99 -13.23 -1.62
N ASN A 827 -18.86 -13.70 -1.11
CA ASN A 827 -17.58 -13.77 -1.81
C ASN A 827 -17.46 -15.04 -2.68
N ARG A 828 -16.88 -14.91 -3.88
CA ARG A 828 -16.52 -16.05 -4.75
C ARG A 828 -15.16 -16.60 -4.28
N GLU A 829 -15.13 -17.08 -3.04
CA GLU A 829 -13.90 -17.39 -2.33
C GLU A 829 -13.67 -18.89 -2.09
N PHE A 830 -12.40 -19.27 -2.03
CA PHE A 830 -11.97 -20.61 -1.60
C PHE A 830 -10.64 -20.54 -0.84
N HIS A 831 -10.47 -21.45 0.11
CA HIS A 831 -9.22 -21.68 0.82
C HIS A 831 -8.42 -22.76 0.09
N LEU A 832 -7.12 -22.56 -0.14
CA LEU A 832 -6.22 -23.55 -0.75
C LEU A 832 -4.90 -23.64 0.03
N CYS A 833 -4.62 -24.81 0.58
CA CYS A 833 -3.33 -25.16 1.17
C CYS A 833 -2.43 -25.79 0.11
N SER A 834 -1.80 -24.97 -0.72
CA SER A 834 -0.98 -25.43 -1.84
C SER A 834 0.38 -26.02 -1.48
N HIS A 835 0.76 -26.10 -0.20
CA HIS A 835 2.13 -26.42 0.24
C HIS A 835 2.17 -27.45 1.38
N GLU A 836 3.34 -28.05 1.57
CA GLU A 836 3.61 -29.03 2.64
C GLU A 836 3.90 -28.33 3.97
N GLY A 837 3.13 -28.66 5.01
CA GLY A 837 3.26 -28.08 6.36
C GLY A 837 4.44 -28.66 7.17
N LEU A 838 5.66 -28.22 6.86
CA LEU A 838 6.91 -28.74 7.45
C LEU A 838 7.12 -28.45 8.94
N LEU A 839 6.55 -27.35 9.46
CA LEU A 839 6.67 -26.91 10.86
C LEU A 839 5.39 -26.19 11.29
N GLY A 840 4.97 -26.42 12.53
CA GLY A 840 3.82 -25.74 13.11
C GLY A 840 2.49 -26.08 12.42
N THR A 841 1.55 -25.14 12.45
CA THR A 841 0.24 -25.23 11.80
C THR A 841 0.21 -24.45 10.49
N SER A 842 -0.18 -25.11 9.40
CA SER A 842 -0.12 -24.54 8.04
C SER A 842 -1.02 -23.33 7.85
N ARG A 843 -0.43 -22.22 7.39
CA ARG A 843 -1.18 -21.05 6.89
C ARG A 843 -1.37 -21.20 5.39
N HIS A 844 -2.49 -21.81 5.03
CA HIS A 844 -3.05 -21.79 3.67
C HIS A 844 -3.36 -20.34 3.24
N ALA A 845 -3.77 -20.15 1.98
CA ALA A 845 -4.23 -18.85 1.50
C ALA A 845 -5.71 -18.92 1.13
N LYS A 846 -6.42 -17.82 1.37
CA LYS A 846 -7.77 -17.57 0.84
C LYS A 846 -7.64 -16.86 -0.51
N TYR A 847 -8.46 -17.26 -1.47
CA TYR A 847 -8.53 -16.71 -2.82
C TYR A 847 -9.93 -16.16 -3.02
N GLN A 848 -10.08 -14.97 -3.61
CA GLN A 848 -11.37 -14.34 -3.88
C GLN A 848 -11.42 -13.84 -5.32
N CYS A 849 -12.40 -14.28 -6.10
CA CYS A 849 -12.53 -13.91 -7.51
C CYS A 849 -13.40 -12.66 -7.70
N LEU A 850 -12.79 -11.53 -8.09
CA LEU A 850 -13.46 -10.21 -8.24
C LEU A 850 -14.06 -9.99 -9.65
N ARG A 851 -13.38 -10.46 -10.71
CA ARG A 851 -13.84 -10.38 -12.11
C ARG A 851 -13.48 -11.69 -12.80
N ASP A 852 -14.34 -12.20 -13.70
CA ASP A 852 -14.09 -13.44 -14.44
C ASP A 852 -14.73 -13.47 -15.85
N ASP A 853 -14.12 -12.75 -16.79
CA ASP A 853 -14.54 -12.73 -18.20
C ASP A 853 -14.34 -14.09 -18.90
N HIS A 854 -13.49 -14.95 -18.33
CA HIS A 854 -13.22 -16.29 -18.83
C HIS A 854 -14.33 -17.29 -18.49
N LYS A 855 -15.09 -17.05 -17.40
CA LYS A 855 -16.13 -17.95 -16.87
C LYS A 855 -15.55 -19.33 -16.54
N PHE A 856 -14.51 -19.33 -15.69
CA PHE A 856 -13.90 -20.55 -15.17
C PHE A 856 -14.86 -21.28 -14.22
N SER A 857 -14.81 -22.61 -14.20
CA SER A 857 -15.43 -23.37 -13.10
C SER A 857 -14.64 -23.16 -11.80
N GLU A 858 -15.21 -23.52 -10.65
CA GLU A 858 -14.45 -23.47 -9.40
C GLU A 858 -13.25 -24.44 -9.43
N ASP A 859 -13.39 -25.63 -10.04
CA ASP A 859 -12.27 -26.54 -10.28
C ASP A 859 -11.17 -25.94 -11.18
N ASP A 860 -11.52 -25.18 -12.23
CA ASP A 860 -10.54 -24.46 -13.08
C ASP A 860 -9.75 -23.44 -12.25
N LYS A 861 -10.44 -22.62 -11.42
CA LYS A 861 -9.84 -21.56 -10.58
C LYS A 861 -8.91 -22.15 -9.52
N GLN A 862 -9.37 -23.21 -8.86
CA GLN A 862 -8.64 -23.93 -7.81
C GLN A 862 -7.42 -24.65 -8.38
N LYS A 863 -7.56 -25.36 -9.51
CA LYS A 863 -6.44 -25.98 -10.25
C LYS A 863 -5.41 -24.94 -10.69
N LEU A 864 -5.83 -23.86 -11.34
CA LEU A 864 -4.93 -22.80 -11.79
C LEU A 864 -4.07 -22.27 -10.64
N SER A 865 -4.74 -21.91 -9.54
CA SER A 865 -4.09 -21.37 -8.34
C SER A 865 -3.08 -22.36 -7.75
N PHE A 866 -3.44 -23.66 -7.70
CA PHE A 866 -2.56 -24.72 -7.22
C PHE A 866 -1.41 -25.05 -8.17
N TYR A 867 -1.64 -25.04 -9.48
CA TYR A 867 -0.62 -25.36 -10.49
C TYR A 867 0.41 -24.23 -10.63
N LEU A 868 -0.01 -22.97 -10.50
CA LEU A 868 0.89 -21.83 -10.40
C LEU A 868 1.72 -21.83 -9.11
N CYS A 869 1.34 -22.57 -8.06
CA CYS A 869 2.23 -22.81 -6.91
C CYS A 869 3.40 -23.76 -7.23
N HIS A 870 3.40 -24.43 -8.39
CA HIS A 870 4.46 -25.36 -8.80
C HIS A 870 5.47 -24.77 -9.81
N THR A 871 5.22 -23.59 -10.39
CA THR A 871 6.12 -22.97 -11.40
C THR A 871 7.25 -22.09 -10.82
N TYR A 872 7.41 -22.08 -9.49
CA TYR A 872 8.34 -21.18 -8.79
C TYR A 872 9.79 -21.59 -8.96
N CYS A 873 10.60 -20.77 -9.63
CA CYS A 873 11.92 -21.16 -10.10
C CYS A 873 12.95 -21.44 -9.00
N ARG A 874 12.75 -21.03 -7.74
CA ARG A 874 13.81 -21.12 -6.71
C ARG A 874 13.83 -22.43 -5.93
N CYS A 875 12.87 -23.32 -6.12
CA CYS A 875 12.88 -24.67 -5.57
C CYS A 875 11.98 -25.61 -6.40
N THR A 876 12.07 -26.91 -6.14
CA THR A 876 11.28 -27.97 -6.79
C THR A 876 10.11 -28.44 -5.93
N LYS A 877 9.63 -27.59 -5.01
CA LYS A 877 8.47 -27.84 -4.14
C LYS A 877 7.37 -26.83 -4.42
N SER A 878 6.12 -27.24 -4.22
CA SER A 878 4.97 -26.31 -4.28
C SER A 878 5.05 -25.28 -3.15
N ILE A 879 4.79 -24.01 -3.50
CA ILE A 879 4.79 -22.86 -2.58
C ILE A 879 3.37 -22.50 -2.11
N SER A 880 3.27 -21.63 -1.09
CA SER A 880 2.01 -21.37 -0.36
C SER A 880 0.99 -20.45 -1.05
N ILE A 881 1.42 -19.73 -2.09
CA ILE A 881 0.65 -18.78 -2.92
C ILE A 881 1.21 -18.85 -4.35
N PRO A 882 0.51 -18.36 -5.39
CA PRO A 882 0.94 -18.53 -6.76
C PRO A 882 2.31 -17.90 -7.04
N THR A 883 3.09 -18.52 -7.93
CA THR A 883 4.38 -18.01 -8.42
C THR A 883 4.38 -16.52 -8.81
N PRO A 884 3.41 -15.99 -9.59
CA PRO A 884 3.32 -14.55 -9.87
C PRO A 884 3.29 -13.69 -8.59
N VAL A 885 2.51 -14.07 -7.58
CA VAL A 885 2.42 -13.32 -6.30
C VAL A 885 3.75 -13.37 -5.55
N MET A 886 4.38 -14.54 -5.43
CA MET A 886 5.70 -14.65 -4.81
C MET A 886 6.76 -13.81 -5.55
N TYR A 887 6.70 -13.72 -6.87
CA TYR A 887 7.61 -12.88 -7.66
C TYR A 887 7.33 -11.39 -7.49
N ALA A 888 6.06 -10.96 -7.38
CA ALA A 888 5.71 -9.56 -7.09
C ALA A 888 6.28 -9.11 -5.74
N HIS A 889 6.03 -9.86 -4.66
CA HIS A 889 6.59 -9.60 -3.33
C HIS A 889 8.13 -9.61 -3.33
N LEU A 890 8.76 -10.48 -4.12
CA LEU A 890 10.22 -10.49 -4.31
C LEU A 890 10.76 -9.31 -5.12
N ALA A 891 9.96 -8.71 -6.00
CA ALA A 891 10.30 -7.51 -6.76
C ALA A 891 10.12 -6.24 -5.91
N ALA A 892 9.02 -6.11 -5.16
CA ALA A 892 8.81 -5.01 -4.21
C ALA A 892 9.90 -4.98 -3.14
N PHE A 893 10.24 -6.15 -2.57
CA PHE A 893 11.34 -6.26 -1.62
C PHE A 893 12.70 -5.91 -2.26
N ARG A 894 12.95 -6.27 -3.53
CA ARG A 894 14.19 -5.89 -4.24
C ARG A 894 14.27 -4.39 -4.48
N ALA A 895 13.20 -3.75 -4.93
CA ALA A 895 13.15 -2.30 -5.11
C ALA A 895 13.48 -1.57 -3.80
N LYS A 896 12.97 -2.06 -2.65
CA LYS A 896 13.34 -1.53 -1.32
C LYS A 896 14.86 -1.58 -1.07
N GLN A 897 15.55 -2.60 -1.56
CA GLN A 897 17.01 -2.73 -1.46
C GLN A 897 17.77 -1.78 -2.41
N HIS A 898 17.22 -1.49 -3.60
CA HIS A 898 17.82 -0.55 -4.56
C HIS A 898 17.74 0.89 -4.07
N ILE A 899 16.57 1.33 -3.61
CA ILE A 899 16.36 2.66 -3.03
C ILE A 899 17.21 2.81 -1.77
N ALA A 900 17.29 1.77 -0.93
CA ALA A 900 18.14 1.78 0.25
C ALA A 900 19.62 2.01 -0.08
N ALA A 901 20.13 1.47 -1.19
CA ALA A 901 21.49 1.74 -1.66
C ALA A 901 21.65 3.18 -2.16
N GLN A 902 20.65 3.73 -2.86
CA GLN A 902 20.67 5.12 -3.32
C GLN A 902 20.65 6.11 -2.15
N ASN A 903 19.83 5.86 -1.12
CA ASN A 903 19.71 6.72 0.06
C ASN A 903 20.99 6.75 0.91
N ILE A 904 21.68 5.60 1.11
CA ILE A 904 23.01 5.58 1.74
C ILE A 904 23.99 6.52 1.01
N ARG A 905 23.92 6.56 -0.33
CA ARG A 905 24.81 7.36 -1.18
C ARG A 905 24.39 8.82 -1.34
N PHE A 906 23.30 9.24 -0.69
CA PHE A 906 22.77 10.61 -0.69
C PHE A 906 22.85 11.27 0.69
N GLU A 907 22.59 10.50 1.77
CA GLU A 907 22.64 10.96 3.17
C GLU A 907 24.04 11.46 3.61
N GLU A 908 25.10 11.17 2.83
CA GLU A 908 26.45 11.70 3.00
C GLU A 908 26.66 13.09 2.33
N LYS A 909 25.80 13.47 1.37
CA LYS A 909 25.96 14.69 0.56
C LYS A 909 25.08 15.87 0.99
N VAL A 910 23.95 15.59 1.65
CA VAL A 910 22.99 16.61 2.09
C VAL A 910 22.46 16.21 3.47
N SER A 911 22.59 17.11 4.44
CA SER A 911 21.94 17.00 5.75
C SER A 911 20.69 17.90 5.79
N GLY A 912 19.68 17.50 6.56
CA GLY A 912 18.46 18.31 6.78
C GLY A 912 17.34 18.17 5.75
N GLU A 913 17.42 17.21 4.82
CA GLU A 913 16.31 16.90 3.89
C GLU A 913 14.99 16.60 4.63
N SER A 914 13.88 17.20 4.18
CA SER A 914 12.57 16.95 4.79
C SER A 914 12.04 15.55 4.47
N ARG A 915 11.04 15.09 5.24
CA ARG A 915 10.42 13.80 4.96
C ARG A 915 9.65 13.80 3.63
N GLU A 916 8.96 14.89 3.31
CA GLU A 916 8.22 15.01 2.05
C GLU A 916 9.17 15.06 0.84
N ASP A 917 10.30 15.78 0.95
CA ASP A 917 11.33 15.80 -0.10
C ASP A 917 11.93 14.42 -0.33
N LYS A 918 12.25 13.69 0.75
CA LYS A 918 12.76 12.32 0.68
C LYS A 918 11.76 11.36 0.03
N GLU A 919 10.47 11.49 0.34
CA GLU A 919 9.41 10.66 -0.24
C GLU A 919 9.21 10.98 -1.74
N ALA A 920 9.23 12.28 -2.11
CA ALA A 920 9.22 12.72 -3.51
C ALA A 920 10.47 12.26 -4.28
N ARG A 921 11.65 12.28 -3.66
CA ARG A 921 12.92 11.80 -4.23
C ARG A 921 12.88 10.29 -4.44
N GLU A 922 12.30 9.52 -3.51
CA GLU A 922 12.08 8.08 -3.70
C GLU A 922 11.10 7.79 -4.85
N ILE A 923 10.02 8.56 -4.99
CA ILE A 923 9.05 8.43 -6.09
C ILE A 923 9.72 8.70 -7.46
N ARG A 924 10.49 9.79 -7.58
CA ARG A 924 11.29 10.11 -8.78
C ARG A 924 12.32 9.01 -9.08
N ASN A 925 13.02 8.52 -8.04
CA ASN A 925 14.01 7.46 -8.16
C ASN A 925 13.38 6.15 -8.67
N ILE A 926 12.25 5.67 -8.12
CA ILE A 926 11.61 4.45 -8.64
C ILE A 926 11.19 4.63 -10.10
N SER A 927 10.66 5.79 -10.49
CA SER A 927 10.26 6.03 -11.89
C SER A 927 11.45 5.81 -12.85
N ALA A 928 12.62 6.38 -12.54
CA ALA A 928 13.85 6.19 -13.29
C ALA A 928 14.45 4.76 -13.18
N LEU A 929 14.27 4.06 -12.05
CA LEU A 929 14.61 2.62 -11.93
C LEU A 929 13.72 1.78 -12.88
N ASN A 930 12.44 2.12 -12.98
CA ASN A 930 11.42 1.43 -13.77
C ASN A 930 11.59 1.63 -15.29
N GLU A 931 12.52 2.46 -15.74
CA GLU A 931 13.03 2.53 -17.12
C GLU A 931 14.25 1.62 -17.30
N LYS A 932 15.21 1.69 -16.36
CA LYS A 932 16.47 0.93 -16.41
C LYS A 932 16.28 -0.59 -16.28
N ILE A 933 15.24 -1.03 -15.59
CA ILE A 933 14.85 -2.45 -15.44
C ILE A 933 14.56 -3.14 -16.80
N ILE A 934 14.32 -2.38 -17.88
CA ILE A 934 13.94 -2.93 -19.20
C ILE A 934 15.17 -3.43 -20.00
N VAL A 935 16.38 -2.93 -19.73
CA VAL A 935 17.49 -3.01 -20.70
C VAL A 935 18.61 -3.97 -20.24
N ASN A 936 18.66 -5.14 -20.86
CA ASN A 936 19.93 -5.83 -21.12
C ASN A 936 20.33 -5.50 -22.58
N PRO A 937 21.35 -4.65 -22.83
CA PRO A 937 21.68 -4.16 -24.17
C PRO A 937 21.99 -5.30 -25.16
N ASN A 938 22.58 -6.40 -24.67
CA ASN A 938 23.10 -7.49 -25.48
C ASN A 938 22.02 -8.45 -26.02
N LEU A 939 20.74 -8.14 -25.82
CA LEU A 939 19.59 -8.93 -26.29
C LEU A 939 18.60 -8.15 -27.17
N VAL A 940 18.92 -6.90 -27.54
CA VAL A 940 18.11 -6.07 -28.45
C VAL A 940 19.01 -5.30 -29.43
N SER A 941 19.71 -6.02 -30.30
CA SER A 941 20.14 -5.44 -31.57
C SER A 941 18.91 -5.17 -32.44
N GLN A 942 18.83 -3.96 -33.01
CA GLN A 942 17.80 -3.54 -33.98
C GLN A 942 16.32 -3.65 -33.52
N THR A 943 15.83 -2.69 -32.74
CA THR A 943 14.81 -1.71 -33.20
C THR A 943 14.38 -0.77 -32.07
N THR A 944 14.69 0.52 -32.19
CA THR A 944 14.27 1.57 -31.24
C THR A 944 12.82 1.99 -31.47
N SER A 945 11.94 1.65 -30.52
CA SER A 945 10.56 2.17 -30.43
C SER A 945 10.07 2.22 -28.97
N GLY A 946 10.98 2.55 -28.05
CA GLY A 946 10.65 2.89 -26.66
C GLY A 946 10.44 4.40 -26.50
N PHE A 947 10.04 4.83 -25.29
CA PHE A 947 10.01 6.26 -24.96
C PHE A 947 11.39 6.89 -25.14
N ASN A 948 11.44 7.99 -25.89
CA ASN A 948 12.62 8.82 -26.03
C ASN A 948 12.52 10.02 -25.07
N PHE A 949 13.64 10.40 -24.45
CA PHE A 949 13.77 11.63 -23.66
C PHE A 949 14.41 12.77 -24.46
N GLU A 950 14.96 12.48 -25.64
CA GLU A 950 15.16 13.54 -26.62
C GLU A 950 13.80 14.10 -27.06
N LEU A 951 13.77 15.41 -27.24
CA LEU A 951 12.71 16.12 -27.95
C LEU A 951 12.45 15.47 -29.32
N THR A 952 11.18 15.42 -29.74
CA THR A 952 10.80 14.99 -31.09
C THR A 952 11.38 15.94 -32.15
N SER A 953 11.32 15.58 -33.43
CA SER A 953 11.71 16.47 -34.54
C SER A 953 11.01 17.83 -34.45
N GLU A 954 9.73 17.82 -34.14
CA GLU A 954 8.86 19.00 -34.07
C GLU A 954 9.21 19.85 -32.84
N GLN A 955 9.45 19.19 -31.69
CA GLN A 955 9.89 19.86 -30.46
C GLN A 955 11.30 20.44 -30.57
N LYS A 956 12.22 19.78 -31.28
CA LYS A 956 13.56 20.32 -31.59
C LYS A 956 13.42 21.56 -32.46
N SER A 957 12.69 21.51 -33.57
CA SER A 957 12.47 22.69 -34.43
C SER A 957 11.73 23.82 -33.72
N LEU A 958 10.78 23.52 -32.82
CA LEU A 958 10.09 24.53 -32.00
C LEU A 958 11.06 25.20 -31.00
N GLN A 959 11.91 24.41 -30.33
CA GLN A 959 12.94 24.92 -29.43
C GLN A 959 14.00 25.72 -30.19
N GLU A 960 14.46 25.25 -31.35
CA GLU A 960 15.44 25.93 -32.21
C GLU A 960 14.89 27.27 -32.73
N LEU A 961 13.63 27.32 -33.17
CA LEU A 961 12.97 28.57 -33.59
C LEU A 961 12.87 29.57 -32.43
N ALA A 962 12.42 29.12 -31.25
CA ALA A 962 12.30 29.97 -30.08
C ALA A 962 13.67 30.45 -29.55
N GLN A 963 14.69 29.59 -29.54
CA GLN A 963 16.06 29.96 -29.16
C GLN A 963 16.67 30.93 -30.17
N LYS A 964 16.43 30.73 -31.47
CA LYS A 964 16.88 31.65 -32.53
C LYS A 964 16.26 33.04 -32.34
N PHE A 965 14.93 33.12 -32.25
CA PHE A 965 14.21 34.38 -31.99
C PHE A 965 14.70 35.05 -30.69
N THR A 966 14.94 34.27 -29.64
CA THR A 966 15.46 34.78 -28.36
C THR A 966 16.86 35.35 -28.52
N LYS A 967 17.74 34.69 -29.27
CA LYS A 967 19.13 35.12 -29.48
C LYS A 967 19.23 36.35 -30.40
N GLU A 968 18.39 36.44 -31.41
CA GLU A 968 18.47 37.47 -32.46
C GLU A 968 17.64 38.72 -32.13
N GLU A 969 16.46 38.57 -31.52
CA GLU A 969 15.56 39.69 -31.23
C GLU A 969 15.47 40.05 -29.72
N ILE A 970 15.34 39.05 -28.83
CA ILE A 970 15.13 39.30 -27.39
C ILE A 970 16.42 39.75 -26.67
N ILE A 971 17.50 38.98 -26.77
CA ILE A 971 18.76 39.24 -26.03
C ILE A 971 19.32 40.65 -26.34
N PRO A 972 19.39 41.13 -27.60
CA PRO A 972 19.89 42.48 -27.89
C PRO A 972 19.02 43.61 -27.32
N ARG A 973 17.71 43.38 -27.11
CA ARG A 973 16.77 44.40 -26.59
C ARG A 973 16.49 44.25 -25.08
N ALA A 974 16.90 43.14 -24.46
CA ALA A 974 16.62 42.82 -23.07
C ALA A 974 17.06 43.90 -22.07
N ALA A 975 18.27 44.46 -22.26
CA ALA A 975 18.80 45.50 -21.37
C ALA A 975 17.99 46.82 -21.45
N HIS A 976 17.49 47.17 -22.64
CA HIS A 976 16.65 48.35 -22.83
C HIS A 976 15.30 48.19 -22.11
N TYR A 977 14.59 47.08 -22.37
CA TYR A 977 13.27 46.83 -21.77
C TYR A 977 13.29 46.60 -20.26
N ASP A 978 14.41 46.14 -19.68
CA ASP A 978 14.54 46.07 -18.22
C ASP A 978 14.87 47.45 -17.61
N GLN A 979 15.67 48.28 -18.30
CA GLN A 979 15.98 49.65 -17.85
C GLN A 979 14.77 50.59 -17.90
N THR A 980 14.08 50.68 -19.05
CA THR A 980 12.93 51.58 -19.20
C THR A 980 11.66 51.03 -18.54
N GLY A 981 11.51 49.70 -18.52
CA GLY A 981 10.26 49.05 -18.12
C GLY A 981 9.14 49.20 -19.15
N ASP A 982 9.44 49.50 -20.41
CA ASP A 982 8.43 49.50 -21.48
C ASP A 982 7.88 48.09 -21.75
N PHE A 983 6.64 48.01 -22.26
CA PHE A 983 6.07 46.73 -22.69
C PHE A 983 6.55 46.40 -24.13
N PRO A 984 7.16 45.23 -24.39
CA PRO A 984 7.86 44.92 -25.63
C PRO A 984 6.90 44.52 -26.78
N TRP A 985 6.08 45.48 -27.23
CA TRP A 985 5.04 45.26 -28.24
C TRP A 985 5.58 44.82 -29.62
N ASP A 986 6.81 45.16 -29.97
CA ASP A 986 7.49 44.69 -31.18
C ASP A 986 7.76 43.17 -31.09
N LEU A 987 8.41 42.73 -30.00
CA LEU A 987 8.75 41.34 -29.75
C LEU A 987 7.51 40.48 -29.53
N VAL A 988 6.46 41.03 -28.90
CA VAL A 988 5.16 40.33 -28.72
C VAL A 988 4.45 40.13 -30.05
N LYS A 989 4.53 41.08 -30.99
CA LYS A 989 3.97 40.94 -32.35
C LYS A 989 4.76 39.92 -33.18
N GLN A 990 6.09 40.05 -33.23
CA GLN A 990 6.95 39.08 -33.91
C GLN A 990 6.79 37.65 -33.35
N ALA A 991 6.70 37.49 -32.03
CA ALA A 991 6.46 36.18 -31.40
C ALA A 991 5.08 35.60 -31.74
N HIS A 992 4.07 36.45 -31.96
CA HIS A 992 2.74 36.02 -32.40
C HIS A 992 2.74 35.60 -33.88
N GLU A 993 3.39 36.36 -34.75
CA GLU A 993 3.58 36.03 -36.18
C GLU A 993 4.37 34.72 -36.37
N LEU A 994 5.35 34.45 -35.50
CA LEU A 994 6.13 33.21 -35.49
C LEU A 994 5.45 32.02 -34.78
N GLY A 995 4.21 32.19 -34.27
CA GLY A 995 3.49 31.13 -33.56
C GLY A 995 4.06 30.75 -32.18
N LEU A 996 4.96 31.56 -31.62
CA LEU A 996 5.61 31.35 -30.31
C LEU A 996 4.73 31.79 -29.13
N ARG A 997 3.49 32.20 -29.40
CA ARG A 997 2.49 32.69 -28.43
C ARG A 997 1.17 31.93 -28.57
N ASN A 998 0.40 31.85 -27.48
CA ASN A 998 -0.94 31.22 -27.45
C ASN A 998 -1.00 29.75 -27.91
N GLY A 999 0.14 29.04 -28.00
CA GLY A 999 0.22 27.72 -28.63
C GLY A 999 -0.63 26.63 -27.99
N GLY A 1000 -0.93 26.73 -26.68
CA GLY A 1000 -1.82 25.83 -25.95
C GLY A 1000 -3.32 26.01 -26.24
N VAL A 1001 -3.72 26.99 -27.06
CA VAL A 1001 -5.10 27.11 -27.57
C VAL A 1001 -5.39 25.92 -28.51
N PRO A 1002 -6.50 25.18 -28.34
CA PRO A 1002 -6.88 24.08 -29.22
C PRO A 1002 -7.04 24.50 -30.70
N THR A 1003 -6.74 23.57 -31.61
CA THR A 1003 -6.84 23.78 -33.06
C THR A 1003 -8.26 24.09 -33.54
N GLU A 1004 -9.28 23.58 -32.86
CA GLU A 1004 -10.70 23.90 -33.10
C GLU A 1004 -11.07 25.37 -32.83
N TYR A 1005 -10.22 26.12 -32.11
CA TYR A 1005 -10.34 27.57 -31.91
C TYR A 1005 -9.21 28.35 -32.60
N GLY A 1006 -8.51 27.75 -33.57
CA GLY A 1006 -7.48 28.43 -34.37
C GLY A 1006 -6.07 28.45 -33.77
N GLY A 1007 -5.85 27.81 -32.63
CA GLY A 1007 -4.51 27.67 -32.03
C GLY A 1007 -3.70 26.50 -32.58
N LEU A 1008 -2.48 26.33 -32.07
CA LEU A 1008 -1.58 25.25 -32.49
C LEU A 1008 -1.83 23.92 -31.77
N GLY A 1009 -2.64 23.90 -30.70
CA GLY A 1009 -2.93 22.69 -29.91
C GLY A 1009 -1.71 22.08 -29.20
N LEU A 1010 -0.67 22.89 -28.94
CA LEU A 1010 0.57 22.45 -28.28
C LEU A 1010 0.30 21.94 -26.86
N SER A 1011 1.08 20.96 -26.43
CA SER A 1011 0.95 20.43 -25.07
C SER A 1011 1.54 21.40 -24.03
N LEU A 1012 1.23 21.14 -22.76
CA LEU A 1012 1.85 21.84 -21.63
C LEU A 1012 3.39 21.68 -21.64
N PHE A 1013 3.93 20.54 -22.13
CA PHE A 1013 5.37 20.32 -22.20
C PHE A 1013 6.02 21.18 -23.30
N ASP A 1014 5.40 21.25 -24.48
CA ASP A 1014 5.87 22.11 -25.57
C ASP A 1014 5.82 23.60 -25.17
N SER A 1015 4.80 23.96 -24.40
CA SER A 1015 4.67 25.30 -23.79
C SER A 1015 5.79 25.59 -22.77
N CYS A 1016 6.26 24.57 -22.02
CA CYS A 1016 7.45 24.71 -21.17
C CYS A 1016 8.73 24.90 -21.99
N LEU A 1017 8.90 24.19 -23.12
CA LEU A 1017 10.07 24.35 -24.00
C LEU A 1017 10.14 25.76 -24.58
N LEU A 1018 9.00 26.31 -25.02
CA LEU A 1018 8.88 27.71 -25.44
C LEU A 1018 9.20 28.67 -24.28
N GLY A 1019 8.62 28.45 -23.10
CA GLY A 1019 8.84 29.27 -21.92
C GLY A 1019 10.31 29.31 -21.47
N GLU A 1020 10.99 28.16 -21.48
CA GLU A 1020 12.43 28.06 -21.18
C GLU A 1020 13.28 28.76 -22.25
N ALA A 1021 13.01 28.50 -23.53
CA ALA A 1021 13.75 29.11 -24.64
C ALA A 1021 13.63 30.65 -24.65
N LEU A 1022 12.44 31.20 -24.43
CA LEU A 1022 12.21 32.66 -24.36
C LEU A 1022 12.81 33.29 -23.08
N SER A 1023 12.65 32.63 -21.94
CA SER A 1023 13.11 33.16 -20.64
C SER A 1023 14.63 33.10 -20.48
N TYR A 1024 15.33 32.23 -21.23
CA TYR A 1024 16.79 32.18 -21.31
C TYR A 1024 17.40 33.53 -21.73
N GLY A 1025 16.73 34.29 -22.62
CA GLY A 1025 17.18 35.63 -23.01
C GLY A 1025 16.74 36.73 -22.06
N CYS A 1026 15.46 36.74 -21.68
CA CYS A 1026 14.94 37.68 -20.68
C CYS A 1026 13.65 37.14 -20.06
N SER A 1027 13.63 36.92 -18.74
CA SER A 1027 12.43 36.46 -18.03
C SER A 1027 11.28 37.48 -18.04
N GLY A 1028 11.57 38.78 -18.16
CA GLY A 1028 10.57 39.83 -18.30
C GLY A 1028 9.86 39.80 -19.64
N ILE A 1029 10.61 39.74 -20.74
CA ILE A 1029 10.06 39.66 -22.11
C ILE A 1029 9.39 38.30 -22.33
N GLY A 1030 9.99 37.20 -21.86
CA GLY A 1030 9.37 35.88 -21.85
C GLY A 1030 8.03 35.84 -21.10
N THR A 1031 7.90 36.59 -19.99
CA THR A 1031 6.64 36.75 -19.25
C THR A 1031 5.63 37.64 -20.00
N ALA A 1032 6.06 38.74 -20.63
CA ALA A 1032 5.20 39.57 -21.48
C ALA A 1032 4.58 38.74 -22.62
N ILE A 1033 5.39 37.92 -23.29
CA ILE A 1033 4.94 36.99 -24.34
C ILE A 1033 4.02 35.89 -23.74
N GLY A 1034 4.47 35.15 -22.73
CA GLY A 1034 3.75 33.95 -22.24
C GLY A 1034 2.53 34.19 -21.34
N SER A 1035 2.43 35.36 -20.69
CA SER A 1035 1.46 35.65 -19.61
C SER A 1035 -0.01 35.31 -19.92
N SER A 1036 -0.47 35.55 -21.15
CA SER A 1036 -1.88 35.36 -21.53
C SER A 1036 -2.33 33.90 -21.63
N ALA A 1037 -1.43 32.92 -21.48
CA ALA A 1037 -1.80 31.52 -21.27
C ALA A 1037 -2.55 31.28 -19.94
N LEU A 1038 -2.27 32.06 -18.90
CA LEU A 1038 -2.90 31.93 -17.57
C LEU A 1038 -4.42 32.16 -17.58
N PRO A 1039 -4.97 33.25 -18.17
CA PRO A 1039 -6.42 33.43 -18.30
C PRO A 1039 -7.06 32.58 -19.39
N GLN A 1040 -6.31 32.07 -20.37
CA GLN A 1040 -6.81 31.10 -21.35
C GLN A 1040 -7.11 29.74 -20.70
N ALA A 1041 -6.26 29.27 -19.77
CA ALA A 1041 -6.40 27.97 -19.12
C ALA A 1041 -7.80 27.68 -18.51
N PRO A 1042 -8.42 28.55 -17.69
CA PRO A 1042 -9.77 28.30 -17.18
C PRO A 1042 -10.85 28.29 -18.27
N ILE A 1043 -10.69 29.05 -19.36
CA ILE A 1043 -11.62 29.03 -20.49
C ILE A 1043 -11.49 27.73 -21.28
N ILE A 1044 -10.26 27.26 -21.54
CA ILE A 1044 -9.99 25.95 -22.17
C ILE A 1044 -10.62 24.82 -21.36
N MET A 1045 -10.45 24.83 -20.02
CA MET A 1045 -10.93 23.77 -19.14
C MET A 1045 -12.45 23.81 -18.88
N PHE A 1046 -13.05 24.99 -18.70
CA PHE A 1046 -14.40 25.14 -18.14
C PHE A 1046 -15.32 26.09 -18.91
N GLY A 1047 -14.81 26.85 -19.88
CA GLY A 1047 -15.63 27.70 -20.74
C GLY A 1047 -16.59 26.90 -21.61
N ASN A 1048 -17.75 27.47 -21.91
CA ASN A 1048 -18.65 26.92 -22.92
C ASN A 1048 -18.13 27.19 -24.35
N ASP A 1049 -18.72 26.54 -25.36
CA ASP A 1049 -18.18 26.57 -26.72
C ASP A 1049 -18.25 27.96 -27.37
N VAL A 1050 -19.19 28.81 -26.95
CA VAL A 1050 -19.28 30.22 -27.37
C VAL A 1050 -18.10 31.01 -26.77
N GLN A 1051 -17.91 30.91 -25.46
CA GLN A 1051 -16.81 31.57 -24.73
C GLN A 1051 -15.44 31.13 -25.25
N LYS A 1052 -15.26 29.83 -25.54
CA LYS A 1052 -14.03 29.30 -26.14
C LYS A 1052 -13.80 29.87 -27.54
N LYS A 1053 -14.80 29.77 -28.43
CA LYS A 1053 -14.68 30.28 -29.81
C LYS A 1053 -14.42 31.78 -29.85
N GLU A 1054 -15.02 32.55 -28.96
CA GLU A 1054 -14.83 33.99 -28.87
C GLU A 1054 -13.49 34.36 -28.23
N TYR A 1055 -13.24 34.00 -26.97
CA TYR A 1055 -12.08 34.49 -26.24
C TYR A 1055 -10.78 33.75 -26.53
N LEU A 1056 -10.81 32.50 -27.02
CA LEU A 1056 -9.60 31.83 -27.49
C LEU A 1056 -9.33 32.16 -28.97
N GLY A 1057 -10.38 32.17 -29.81
CA GLY A 1057 -10.25 32.46 -31.24
C GLY A 1057 -9.80 33.89 -31.55
N ARG A 1058 -10.24 34.89 -30.75
CA ARG A 1058 -9.69 36.25 -30.83
C ARG A 1058 -8.18 36.29 -30.51
N MET A 1059 -7.72 35.49 -29.54
CA MET A 1059 -6.30 35.44 -29.13
C MET A 1059 -5.37 34.78 -30.16
N THR A 1060 -5.91 34.06 -31.15
CA THR A 1060 -5.15 33.44 -32.25
C THR A 1060 -5.42 34.11 -33.61
N GLY A 1061 -6.11 35.25 -33.63
CA GLY A 1061 -6.37 36.03 -34.84
C GLY A 1061 -5.14 36.80 -35.35
N SER A 1062 -5.33 37.57 -36.43
CA SER A 1062 -4.30 38.48 -36.97
C SER A 1062 -4.07 39.73 -36.11
N GLU A 1063 -4.96 40.01 -35.15
CA GLU A 1063 -4.78 41.06 -34.16
C GLU A 1063 -4.07 40.50 -32.92
N VAL A 1064 -3.01 41.18 -32.47
CA VAL A 1064 -2.15 40.69 -31.37
C VAL A 1064 -2.71 41.16 -30.03
N LEU A 1065 -3.65 40.37 -29.49
CA LEU A 1065 -4.34 40.67 -28.24
C LEU A 1065 -3.62 40.12 -27.00
N CYS A 1066 -3.83 40.76 -25.85
CA CYS A 1066 -3.36 40.34 -24.54
C CYS A 1066 -4.54 40.06 -23.59
N ALA A 1067 -4.31 39.19 -22.62
CA ALA A 1067 -5.25 38.86 -21.56
C ALA A 1067 -4.53 38.69 -20.22
N ALA A 1068 -5.21 38.98 -19.11
CA ALA A 1068 -4.64 38.95 -17.76
C ALA A 1068 -5.49 38.17 -16.72
N TYR A 1069 -4.84 37.67 -15.66
CA TYR A 1069 -5.39 36.71 -14.70
C TYR A 1069 -5.62 37.33 -13.30
N CYS A 1070 -6.84 37.83 -13.07
CA CYS A 1070 -7.26 38.62 -11.92
C CYS A 1070 -7.75 37.76 -10.73
N VAL A 1071 -6.82 37.13 -10.00
CA VAL A 1071 -7.13 36.33 -8.80
C VAL A 1071 -6.64 36.98 -7.51
N THR A 1072 -5.34 37.26 -7.40
CA THR A 1072 -4.64 37.75 -6.20
C THR A 1072 -5.12 39.13 -5.75
N GLU A 1073 -5.14 39.39 -4.44
CA GLU A 1073 -5.59 40.66 -3.85
C GLU A 1073 -4.54 41.22 -2.86
N PRO A 1074 -4.55 42.54 -2.57
CA PRO A 1074 -3.54 43.17 -1.71
C PRO A 1074 -3.37 42.57 -0.30
N GLY A 1075 -4.42 41.93 0.23
CA GLY A 1075 -4.46 41.38 1.58
C GLY A 1075 -4.58 39.85 1.68
N THR A 1076 -4.46 39.11 0.57
CA THR A 1076 -4.64 37.64 0.56
C THR A 1076 -3.42 36.86 0.10
N GLY A 1077 -2.64 37.40 -0.85
CA GLY A 1077 -1.49 36.70 -1.42
C GLY A 1077 -1.87 35.32 -1.96
N SER A 1078 -1.25 34.26 -1.46
CA SER A 1078 -1.54 32.88 -1.86
C SER A 1078 -2.84 32.29 -1.28
N ASP A 1079 -3.52 32.95 -0.34
CA ASP A 1079 -4.82 32.49 0.18
C ASP A 1079 -5.97 32.89 -0.75
N VAL A 1080 -6.14 32.11 -1.81
CA VAL A 1080 -7.25 32.25 -2.77
C VAL A 1080 -8.63 32.07 -2.11
N ALA A 1081 -8.72 31.41 -0.95
CA ALA A 1081 -9.98 31.27 -0.22
C ALA A 1081 -10.40 32.55 0.53
N GLY A 1082 -9.45 33.46 0.80
CA GLY A 1082 -9.67 34.75 1.46
C GLY A 1082 -10.17 35.89 0.56
N VAL A 1083 -10.36 35.64 -0.75
CA VAL A 1083 -10.76 36.63 -1.77
C VAL A 1083 -12.05 37.38 -1.40
N LYS A 1084 -11.97 38.72 -1.45
CA LYS A 1084 -13.04 39.68 -1.09
C LYS A 1084 -13.69 40.37 -2.29
N THR A 1085 -13.04 40.38 -3.47
CA THR A 1085 -13.72 40.79 -4.72
C THR A 1085 -14.98 39.95 -4.90
N HIS A 1086 -16.11 40.59 -5.13
CA HIS A 1086 -17.42 39.94 -5.13
C HIS A 1086 -18.25 40.39 -6.34
N ALA A 1087 -19.21 39.55 -6.73
CA ALA A 1087 -20.11 39.83 -7.84
C ALA A 1087 -21.54 39.40 -7.50
N VAL A 1088 -22.51 40.29 -7.71
CA VAL A 1088 -23.92 40.10 -7.35
C VAL A 1088 -24.79 40.29 -8.60
N LYS A 1089 -25.81 39.47 -8.80
CA LYS A 1089 -26.69 39.60 -9.97
C LYS A 1089 -27.60 40.83 -9.87
N ASN A 1090 -27.71 41.58 -10.96
CA ASN A 1090 -28.70 42.63 -11.15
C ASN A 1090 -30.10 42.04 -11.43
N LYS A 1091 -31.09 42.88 -11.74
CA LYS A 1091 -32.46 42.46 -12.05
C LYS A 1091 -32.57 41.68 -13.37
N ASP A 1092 -31.67 41.95 -14.30
CA ASP A 1092 -31.66 41.42 -15.66
C ASP A 1092 -30.90 40.07 -15.75
N GLY A 1093 -30.17 39.72 -14.69
CA GLY A 1093 -29.48 38.44 -14.47
C GLY A 1093 -27.95 38.49 -14.61
N ASP A 1094 -27.42 39.65 -15.02
CA ASP A 1094 -25.99 39.92 -15.24
C ASP A 1094 -25.28 40.23 -13.92
N TYR A 1095 -23.97 40.00 -13.84
CA TYR A 1095 -23.19 40.20 -12.62
C TYR A 1095 -22.66 41.63 -12.52
N VAL A 1096 -22.90 42.29 -11.38
CA VAL A 1096 -22.24 43.55 -10.99
C VAL A 1096 -21.03 43.21 -10.11
N LEU A 1097 -19.83 43.43 -10.64
CA LEU A 1097 -18.54 43.08 -10.05
C LEU A 1097 -17.94 44.28 -9.31
N ASN A 1098 -17.52 44.08 -8.06
CA ASN A 1098 -16.85 45.07 -7.22
C ASN A 1098 -15.66 44.46 -6.47
N GLY A 1099 -14.49 45.11 -6.52
CA GLY A 1099 -13.30 44.69 -5.77
C GLY A 1099 -11.97 45.21 -6.29
N GLN A 1100 -10.87 44.69 -5.73
CA GLN A 1100 -9.50 45.08 -6.07
C GLN A 1100 -8.59 43.86 -6.16
N LYS A 1101 -7.79 43.82 -7.23
CA LYS A 1101 -6.81 42.77 -7.55
C LYS A 1101 -5.40 43.36 -7.60
N MET A 1102 -4.39 42.55 -7.31
CA MET A 1102 -2.99 43.01 -7.17
C MET A 1102 -2.00 42.00 -7.75
N TRP A 1103 -0.86 42.50 -8.22
CA TRP A 1103 0.19 41.71 -8.89
C TRP A 1103 -0.28 41.05 -10.19
N ILE A 1104 -1.14 41.74 -10.94
CA ILE A 1104 -1.76 41.21 -12.15
C ILE A 1104 -0.85 41.49 -13.35
N THR A 1105 -0.20 40.44 -13.84
CA THR A 1105 0.68 40.44 -15.01
C THR A 1105 -0.06 40.86 -16.28
N SER A 1106 0.58 41.70 -17.10
CA SER A 1106 0.04 42.25 -18.36
C SER A 1106 -1.28 43.03 -18.21
N ALA A 1107 -1.61 43.53 -17.02
CA ALA A 1107 -2.89 44.18 -16.75
C ALA A 1107 -3.08 45.50 -17.48
N GLY A 1108 -2.03 46.32 -17.65
CA GLY A 1108 -2.13 47.61 -18.36
C GLY A 1108 -2.21 47.50 -19.89
N VAL A 1109 -2.10 46.27 -20.43
CA VAL A 1109 -2.14 45.97 -21.88
C VAL A 1109 -3.18 44.90 -22.24
N ALA A 1110 -3.95 44.40 -21.26
CA ALA A 1110 -4.94 43.37 -21.50
C ALA A 1110 -6.17 43.92 -22.23
N ASN A 1111 -6.68 43.15 -23.20
CA ASN A 1111 -7.97 43.38 -23.86
C ASN A 1111 -9.13 42.77 -23.05
N TRP A 1112 -8.88 41.70 -22.29
CA TRP A 1112 -9.84 41.10 -21.36
C TRP A 1112 -9.16 40.44 -20.16
N TYR A 1113 -9.93 40.28 -19.08
CA TYR A 1113 -9.50 39.68 -17.81
C TYR A 1113 -10.30 38.42 -17.49
N PHE A 1114 -9.64 37.39 -16.96
CA PHE A 1114 -10.31 36.38 -16.14
C PHE A 1114 -10.30 36.82 -14.69
N VAL A 1115 -11.45 37.09 -14.09
CA VAL A 1115 -11.57 37.59 -12.70
C VAL A 1115 -12.21 36.53 -11.80
N LEU A 1116 -11.53 36.13 -10.72
CA LEU A 1116 -12.14 35.29 -9.68
C LEU A 1116 -12.84 36.18 -8.64
N ALA A 1117 -14.17 36.06 -8.56
CA ALA A 1117 -15.02 36.83 -7.68
C ALA A 1117 -15.93 35.93 -6.82
N ARG A 1118 -16.24 36.38 -5.61
CA ARG A 1118 -17.15 35.71 -4.68
C ARG A 1118 -18.60 36.01 -5.06
N THR A 1119 -19.36 34.97 -5.41
CA THR A 1119 -20.76 35.08 -5.85
C THR A 1119 -21.77 34.54 -4.86
N ASP A 1120 -21.36 33.69 -3.92
CA ASP A 1120 -22.17 33.32 -2.75
C ASP A 1120 -21.72 34.16 -1.53
N PRO A 1121 -22.59 35.03 -0.97
CA PRO A 1121 -22.24 35.85 0.18
C PRO A 1121 -22.11 35.04 1.49
N ASN A 1122 -22.67 33.83 1.59
CA ASN A 1122 -22.74 33.06 2.84
C ASN A 1122 -21.35 32.50 3.25
N PRO A 1123 -20.76 32.95 4.38
CA PRO A 1123 -19.42 32.53 4.80
C PRO A 1123 -19.34 31.07 5.28
N LYS A 1124 -20.47 30.36 5.38
CA LYS A 1124 -20.52 28.93 5.71
C LYS A 1124 -20.47 28.02 4.48
N VAL A 1125 -20.56 28.58 3.27
CA VAL A 1125 -20.50 27.81 2.02
C VAL A 1125 -19.05 27.47 1.70
N LYS A 1126 -18.80 26.20 1.33
CA LYS A 1126 -17.46 25.71 1.01
C LYS A 1126 -16.86 26.51 -0.16
N THR A 1127 -15.57 26.83 -0.06
CA THR A 1127 -14.80 27.59 -1.07
C THR A 1127 -15.08 27.13 -2.51
N SER A 1128 -15.12 25.82 -2.75
CA SER A 1128 -15.41 25.22 -4.07
C SER A 1128 -16.83 25.42 -4.62
N LYS A 1129 -17.68 26.17 -3.92
CA LYS A 1129 -19.02 26.61 -4.37
C LYS A 1129 -19.27 28.10 -4.20
N ALA A 1130 -18.36 28.86 -3.57
CA ALA A 1130 -18.60 30.26 -3.19
C ALA A 1130 -18.10 31.29 -4.23
N PHE A 1131 -17.25 30.87 -5.17
CA PHE A 1131 -16.60 31.74 -6.15
C PHE A 1131 -16.98 31.35 -7.58
N THR A 1132 -17.02 32.34 -8.47
CA THR A 1132 -17.21 32.20 -9.92
C THR A 1132 -16.05 32.88 -10.64
N GLY A 1133 -15.57 32.27 -11.71
CA GLY A 1133 -14.68 32.92 -12.68
C GLY A 1133 -15.50 33.68 -13.70
N LEU A 1134 -15.25 34.98 -13.83
CA LEU A 1134 -15.90 35.88 -14.78
C LEU A 1134 -14.91 36.26 -15.89
N ILE A 1135 -15.41 36.45 -17.11
CA ILE A 1135 -14.64 37.04 -18.22
C ILE A 1135 -15.09 38.51 -18.32
N VAL A 1136 -14.15 39.44 -18.35
CA VAL A 1136 -14.42 40.89 -18.29
C VAL A 1136 -13.62 41.59 -19.37
N GLU A 1137 -14.30 42.22 -20.34
CA GLU A 1137 -13.64 43.04 -21.37
C GLU A 1137 -12.98 44.25 -20.70
N ALA A 1138 -11.73 44.56 -21.07
CA ALA A 1138 -10.91 45.53 -20.33
C ALA A 1138 -11.34 47.00 -20.49
N ASN A 1139 -12.16 47.29 -21.51
CA ASN A 1139 -12.80 48.57 -21.73
C ASN A 1139 -14.18 48.69 -21.04
N SER A 1140 -14.60 47.71 -20.24
CA SER A 1140 -15.86 47.77 -19.49
C SER A 1140 -15.87 48.95 -18.52
N ALA A 1141 -16.97 49.70 -18.49
CA ALA A 1141 -17.13 50.82 -17.56
C ALA A 1141 -16.94 50.35 -16.10
N GLY A 1142 -16.07 51.05 -15.36
CA GLY A 1142 -15.71 50.71 -13.98
C GLY A 1142 -14.45 49.84 -13.82
N VAL A 1143 -13.83 49.37 -14.92
CA VAL A 1143 -12.51 48.70 -14.86
C VAL A 1143 -11.42 49.76 -14.85
N VAL A 1144 -10.57 49.77 -13.82
CA VAL A 1144 -9.48 50.74 -13.67
C VAL A 1144 -8.16 50.00 -13.39
N PRO A 1145 -7.29 49.83 -14.41
CA PRO A 1145 -5.91 49.43 -14.21
C PRO A 1145 -5.17 50.53 -13.41
N GLY A 1146 -4.41 50.13 -12.39
CA GLY A 1146 -3.66 51.05 -11.56
C GLY A 1146 -2.40 51.60 -12.24
N ARG A 1147 -1.47 52.13 -11.44
CA ARG A 1147 -0.09 52.35 -11.88
C ARG A 1147 0.58 51.02 -12.25
N LYS A 1148 1.64 51.08 -13.06
CA LYS A 1148 2.58 49.96 -13.19
C LYS A 1148 3.42 49.87 -11.92
N GLU A 1149 3.63 48.66 -11.42
CA GLU A 1149 4.49 48.42 -10.25
C GLU A 1149 5.96 48.29 -10.65
N ASP A 1150 6.83 48.98 -9.91
CA ASP A 1150 8.27 49.03 -10.17
C ASP A 1150 8.96 47.79 -9.58
N MET A 1151 9.08 46.74 -10.39
CA MET A 1151 9.52 45.41 -9.95
C MET A 1151 11.06 45.31 -9.86
N LEU A 1152 11.54 44.50 -8.92
CA LEU A 1152 12.98 44.19 -8.72
C LEU A 1152 13.57 43.29 -9.83
N GLY A 1153 12.76 42.93 -10.82
CA GLY A 1153 13.11 42.16 -12.02
C GLY A 1153 11.85 41.92 -12.86
N GLN A 1154 12.00 41.37 -14.07
CA GLN A 1154 10.91 41.23 -15.06
C GLN A 1154 10.25 42.56 -15.47
N ARG A 1155 11.01 43.67 -15.51
CA ARG A 1155 10.46 45.03 -15.59
C ARG A 1155 9.71 45.31 -16.91
N ALA A 1156 10.03 44.57 -17.97
CA ALA A 1156 9.31 44.57 -19.25
C ALA A 1156 7.83 44.09 -19.17
N SER A 1157 7.46 43.31 -18.16
CA SER A 1157 6.07 42.88 -17.93
C SER A 1157 5.24 44.01 -17.32
N ASP A 1158 4.05 44.28 -17.85
CA ASP A 1158 3.16 45.32 -17.28
C ASP A 1158 2.30 44.78 -16.13
N THR A 1159 2.93 44.61 -14.97
CA THR A 1159 2.29 44.13 -13.73
C THR A 1159 1.65 45.29 -12.95
N ARG A 1160 0.35 45.19 -12.65
CA ARG A 1160 -0.42 46.25 -11.97
C ARG A 1160 -1.37 45.74 -10.87
N GLY A 1161 -1.91 46.67 -10.08
CA GLY A 1161 -3.23 46.49 -9.47
C GLY A 1161 -4.36 46.75 -10.47
N VAL A 1162 -5.54 46.20 -10.23
CA VAL A 1162 -6.76 46.47 -11.03
C VAL A 1162 -7.96 46.61 -10.09
N SER A 1163 -8.67 47.72 -10.20
CA SER A 1163 -9.94 47.96 -9.48
C SER A 1163 -11.14 47.70 -10.39
N PHE A 1164 -12.22 47.23 -9.79
CA PHE A 1164 -13.51 47.01 -10.44
C PHE A 1164 -14.58 47.73 -9.62
N GLU A 1165 -15.23 48.73 -10.21
CA GLU A 1165 -16.24 49.57 -9.58
C GLU A 1165 -17.57 49.47 -10.36
N ASN A 1166 -18.51 48.68 -9.85
CA ASN A 1166 -19.82 48.40 -10.46
C ASN A 1166 -19.78 47.89 -11.90
N VAL A 1167 -18.74 47.13 -12.25
CA VAL A 1167 -18.53 46.59 -13.60
C VAL A 1167 -19.62 45.57 -13.93
N VAL A 1168 -20.41 45.82 -14.98
CA VAL A 1168 -21.47 44.91 -15.42
C VAL A 1168 -20.89 43.85 -16.36
N VAL A 1169 -21.04 42.59 -15.99
CA VAL A 1169 -20.59 41.41 -16.74
C VAL A 1169 -21.81 40.60 -17.17
N PRO A 1170 -22.08 40.47 -18.49
CA PRO A 1170 -23.23 39.71 -19.00
C PRO A 1170 -23.28 38.25 -18.50
N LYS A 1171 -24.52 37.74 -18.37
CA LYS A 1171 -24.86 36.41 -17.82
C LYS A 1171 -24.51 35.19 -18.68
#